data_AF-A0A9Q0CAN9-F1
#
_entry.id   AF-A0A9Q0CAN9-F1
#
_cell.length_a   1.000
_cell.length_b   1.000
_cell.length_c   1.000
_cell.angle_alpha   90.00
_cell.angle_beta   90.00
_cell.angle_gamma   90.00
#
_symmetry.space_group_name_H-M   'P 1'
#
loop_
_entity.id
_entity.type
_entity.pdbx_description
1 polymer ?
#
loop_
_entity_poly.entity_id
_entity_poly.type
_entity_poly.pdbx_seq_one_letter_code
_entity_poly.pdbx_strand_id
1 'polypeptide(L)'
;MSFLLQDYLRGASSSAPLPPPPPLTSVPPLSSLSPPLLSSLSSHLISSPSLPSSSLSSLLSSVSSLSSPPPPFPSHLSLLLGSISLHSSSAYPLLISLFQNHLTLIVSAPSFLPEALAGLGYALLRVPPRSHYFSQIVSFLFTIWRDSRIASLGNGLMVFKLVDWLVSSFIASGYVEKVTACCYEITNLEKCGEKRYAEFAVMMACCGTLRALKVGSSRYKFELNPEMKESIETTIGVFAEKAILGYEKDGVCLLIKCIALGLARCGQIGFNPNIVKSLCIALTNEVFPLKSLIQSSLQNSNGDVLTKLKEHMEGILFKEAGVVTGVLCNQYSVSDDPTKEFVETLMWDYSHELYSCLRSAILVHKGKSNNLLLSELERIAEAAFLMVVVIANEVSKSRLNPRPGVGAKPHVSVRMLVAFSCVEYLRRVRLPEYTDSVRRAVLTIQDDVALSSDFLDSMPSYDELTGKLDCEDMVEDLYHWSKDDVQTARVLFYLRVIPTFVSLIPSSLFAKKVASTMFLYMQHPNEKVARASHSVLVSFISSSNQKDEEERLSLKEQLAFYYVQRAVEAYPGVTPFEGLASGVVALVRNLPAGSPGTFYCTYSLVSKAKSLSVEATTRSPNMWKSWEESSEPCKKVVDLLLRLLSLVDIQVLPYLLREVAGLVSQLPKDGQDALLGEMYVYVAESDDVTRKPVLVSWLQSLSYLSSQPVSNPVAISCL
;
A
#
# COMPACT_ATOMS: atom_id res chain seq x y z
N MET A 1 2.76 -7.22 37.92
CA MET A 1 3.79 -7.28 36.86
C MET A 1 3.73 -8.58 36.08
N SER A 2 3.80 -9.76 36.71
CA SER A 2 3.64 -11.07 36.00
C SER A 2 2.30 -11.17 35.24
N PHE A 3 1.17 -10.84 35.85
CA PHE A 3 -0.14 -10.72 35.16
C PHE A 3 -0.13 -9.72 33.99
N LEU A 4 0.51 -8.55 34.16
CA LEU A 4 0.62 -7.55 33.09
C LEU A 4 1.44 -8.04 31.90
N LEU A 5 2.45 -8.88 32.13
CA LEU A 5 3.26 -9.48 31.07
C LEU A 5 2.52 -10.64 30.38
N GLN A 6 1.71 -11.42 31.12
CA GLN A 6 0.92 -12.54 30.57
C GLN A 6 -0.37 -12.11 29.85
N ASP A 7 -1.16 -11.23 30.45
CA ASP A 7 -2.42 -10.74 29.86
C ASP A 7 -2.18 -9.96 28.56
N TYR A 8 -1.03 -9.30 28.46
CA TYR A 8 -0.67 -8.52 27.28
C TYR A 8 -0.19 -9.38 26.11
N LEU A 9 0.45 -10.53 26.37
CA LEU A 9 0.81 -11.50 25.33
C LEU A 9 -0.42 -12.19 24.72
N ARG A 10 -1.55 -12.21 25.42
CA ARG A 10 -2.79 -12.87 24.99
C ARG A 10 -3.79 -11.99 24.22
N GLY A 11 -3.55 -10.68 24.07
CA GLY A 11 -4.40 -9.84 23.23
C GLY A 11 -5.89 -9.87 23.61
N ALA A 12 -6.22 -9.28 24.77
CA ALA A 12 -7.56 -8.91 25.28
C ALA A 12 -8.36 -9.91 26.17
N SER A 13 -9.05 -9.28 27.14
CA SER A 13 -10.22 -9.69 27.93
C SER A 13 -10.20 -11.03 28.68
N SER A 14 -9.80 -11.00 29.95
CA SER A 14 -10.50 -11.80 30.96
C SER A 14 -10.54 -11.04 32.30
N SER A 15 -11.73 -10.62 32.71
CA SER A 15 -12.03 -9.95 33.98
C SER A 15 -12.56 -10.97 34.99
N ALA A 16 -11.74 -11.95 35.35
CA ALA A 16 -12.06 -12.84 36.46
C ALA A 16 -11.24 -12.42 37.69
N PRO A 17 -11.89 -11.97 38.79
CA PRO A 17 -11.17 -11.68 40.03
C PRO A 17 -10.64 -13.01 40.60
N LEU A 18 -9.34 -13.05 40.88
CA LEU A 18 -8.75 -14.13 41.67
C LEU A 18 -9.27 -14.06 43.11
N PRO A 19 -9.51 -15.22 43.75
CA PRO A 19 -10.00 -15.28 45.12
C PRO A 19 -8.99 -14.65 46.10
N PRO A 20 -9.45 -14.11 47.24
CA PRO A 20 -8.59 -13.49 48.23
C PRO A 20 -7.62 -14.52 48.82
N PRO A 21 -6.35 -14.14 49.02
CA PRO A 21 -5.33 -15.09 49.43
C PRO A 21 -5.35 -15.30 50.97
N PRO A 22 -5.03 -16.51 51.46
CA PRO A 22 -5.29 -16.93 52.85
C PRO A 22 -4.36 -16.25 53.88
N PRO A 23 -4.81 -16.06 55.13
CA PRO A 23 -3.98 -15.43 56.17
C PRO A 23 -2.73 -16.27 56.51
N LEU A 24 -1.57 -15.60 56.57
CA LEU A 24 -0.28 -16.18 56.96
C LEU A 24 -0.23 -16.43 58.46
N THR A 25 -0.70 -17.58 58.93
CA THR A 25 -0.50 -18.02 60.33
C THR A 25 0.56 -19.12 60.47
N SER A 26 0.99 -19.77 59.39
CA SER A 26 2.13 -20.70 59.39
C SER A 26 2.61 -21.01 57.96
N VAL A 27 3.87 -20.73 57.65
CA VAL A 27 4.49 -21.07 56.35
C VAL A 27 4.88 -22.55 56.36
N PRO A 28 4.31 -23.42 55.49
CA PRO A 28 4.75 -24.81 55.37
C PRO A 28 6.15 -24.91 54.74
N PRO A 29 6.88 -26.03 54.92
CA PRO A 29 8.18 -26.24 54.30
C PRO A 29 8.09 -26.13 52.77
N LEU A 30 8.93 -25.28 52.17
CA LEU A 30 8.89 -24.91 50.75
C LEU A 30 9.05 -26.09 49.77
N SER A 31 9.50 -27.25 50.25
CA SER A 31 9.58 -28.51 49.47
C SER A 31 8.23 -29.10 49.07
N SER A 32 7.11 -28.58 49.60
CA SER A 32 5.73 -29.04 49.33
C SER A 32 4.88 -28.05 48.51
N LEU A 33 5.45 -26.90 48.12
CA LEU A 33 4.70 -25.81 47.51
C LEU A 33 4.52 -26.00 46.00
N SER A 34 3.28 -25.84 45.54
CA SER A 34 2.92 -25.81 44.12
C SER A 34 3.11 -24.39 43.54
N PRO A 35 3.26 -24.25 42.21
CA PRO A 35 3.36 -22.96 41.52
C PRO A 35 2.32 -21.90 41.94
N PRO A 36 1.01 -22.22 42.09
CA PRO A 36 0.01 -21.24 42.51
C PRO A 36 0.18 -20.77 43.96
N LEU A 37 0.77 -21.59 44.83
CA LEU A 37 1.05 -21.17 46.21
C LEU A 37 2.25 -20.22 46.28
N LEU A 38 3.28 -20.45 45.47
CA LEU A 38 4.42 -19.54 45.35
C LEU A 38 4.00 -18.19 44.77
N SER A 39 3.14 -18.18 43.76
CA SER A 39 2.60 -16.94 43.19
C SER A 39 1.69 -16.21 44.19
N SER A 40 0.82 -16.93 44.91
CA SER A 40 -0.01 -16.36 45.98
C SER A 40 0.83 -15.73 47.09
N LEU A 41 1.88 -16.42 47.56
CA LEU A 41 2.81 -15.89 48.56
C LEU A 41 3.52 -14.63 48.06
N SER A 42 4.00 -14.62 46.81
CA SER A 42 4.59 -13.41 46.22
C SER A 42 3.59 -12.25 46.14
N SER A 43 2.32 -12.52 45.82
CA SER A 43 1.27 -11.50 45.72
C SER A 43 0.95 -10.86 47.08
N HIS A 44 0.97 -11.66 48.15
CA HIS A 44 0.87 -11.18 49.51
C HIS A 44 2.07 -10.30 49.90
N LEU A 45 3.29 -10.72 49.59
CA LEU A 45 4.50 -9.95 49.88
C LEU A 45 4.50 -8.61 49.15
N ILE A 46 4.02 -8.57 47.91
CA ILE A 46 3.92 -7.32 47.12
C ILE A 46 2.88 -6.35 47.71
N SER A 47 1.78 -6.86 48.29
CA SER A 47 0.65 -6.06 48.78
C SER A 47 0.73 -5.66 50.25
N SER A 48 1.60 -6.29 51.06
CA SER A 48 1.67 -6.05 52.50
C SER A 48 2.89 -5.19 52.90
N PRO A 49 2.68 -4.03 53.56
CA PRO A 49 3.75 -3.12 53.94
C PRO A 49 4.49 -3.49 55.24
N SER A 50 4.03 -4.51 55.99
CA SER A 50 4.67 -4.93 57.25
C SER A 50 4.62 -6.45 57.41
N LEU A 51 5.77 -7.10 57.17
CA LEU A 51 6.01 -8.47 57.63
C LEU A 51 7.04 -8.47 58.77
N PRO A 52 6.86 -9.31 59.80
CA PRO A 52 7.86 -9.49 60.85
C PRO A 52 9.15 -10.10 60.28
N SER A 53 10.30 -9.57 60.70
CA SER A 53 11.65 -9.96 60.25
C SER A 53 11.96 -11.45 60.48
N SER A 54 11.33 -12.07 61.48
CA SER A 54 11.45 -13.50 61.79
C SER A 54 10.83 -14.42 60.75
N SER A 55 9.73 -14.00 60.10
CA SER A 55 9.09 -14.78 59.03
C SER A 55 9.85 -14.69 57.70
N LEU A 56 10.51 -13.56 57.46
CA LEU A 56 11.36 -13.36 56.28
C LEU A 56 12.66 -14.18 56.38
N SER A 57 13.27 -14.27 57.56
CA SER A 57 14.48 -15.08 57.77
C SER A 57 14.20 -16.59 57.69
N SER A 58 13.03 -17.06 58.13
CA SER A 58 12.61 -18.47 57.97
C SER A 58 12.31 -18.83 56.51
N LEU A 59 11.73 -17.89 55.75
CA LEU A 59 11.52 -18.04 54.30
C LEU A 59 12.85 -18.09 53.52
N LEU A 60 13.78 -17.18 53.85
CA LEU A 60 15.09 -17.11 53.19
C LEU A 60 15.95 -18.35 53.48
N SER A 61 15.96 -18.85 54.71
CA SER A 61 16.67 -20.09 55.08
C SER A 61 16.09 -21.32 54.37
N SER A 62 14.76 -21.36 54.22
CA SER A 62 14.09 -22.41 53.47
C SER A 62 14.39 -22.32 51.97
N VAL A 63 14.39 -21.12 51.38
CA VAL A 63 14.75 -20.91 49.96
C VAL A 63 16.23 -21.22 49.69
N SER A 64 17.14 -20.89 50.62
CA SER A 64 18.55 -21.24 50.48
C SER A 64 18.78 -22.76 50.46
N SER A 65 17.93 -23.54 51.12
CA SER A 65 17.98 -25.01 51.07
C SER A 65 17.48 -25.61 49.74
N LEU A 66 16.71 -24.85 48.97
CA LEU A 66 16.19 -25.22 47.64
C LEU A 66 17.07 -24.75 46.47
N SER A 67 18.11 -23.97 46.76
CA SER A 67 19.03 -23.44 45.75
C SER A 67 20.07 -24.48 45.27
N SER A 68 19.92 -25.76 45.65
CA SER A 68 20.66 -26.91 45.11
C SER A 68 19.89 -28.24 45.28
N PRO A 69 19.99 -29.23 44.35
CA PRO A 69 19.76 -29.22 42.90
C PRO A 69 18.35 -29.76 42.51
N PRO A 70 18.02 -29.72 41.21
CA PRO A 70 17.37 -28.58 40.59
C PRO A 70 16.01 -28.23 41.26
N PRO A 71 15.73 -26.94 41.51
CA PRO A 71 14.43 -26.54 42.03
C PRO A 71 13.34 -26.85 40.98
N PRO A 72 12.17 -27.36 41.39
CA PRO A 72 11.12 -27.79 40.46
C PRO A 72 10.52 -26.62 39.65
N PHE A 73 10.59 -25.39 40.17
CA PHE A 73 9.99 -24.19 39.54
C PHE A 73 10.91 -22.95 39.66
N PRO A 74 12.01 -22.87 38.89
CA PRO A 74 12.99 -21.79 39.03
C PRO A 74 12.42 -20.39 38.75
N SER A 75 11.47 -20.26 37.83
CA SER A 75 10.86 -18.96 37.52
C SER A 75 9.95 -18.41 38.62
N HIS A 76 9.20 -19.28 39.30
CA HIS A 76 8.38 -18.89 40.45
C HIS A 76 9.26 -18.57 41.67
N LEU A 77 10.39 -19.27 41.80
CA LEU A 77 11.39 -18.98 42.82
C LEU A 77 12.05 -17.62 42.59
N SER A 78 12.33 -17.25 41.33
CA SER A 78 12.78 -15.90 40.96
C SER A 78 11.75 -14.83 41.36
N LEU A 79 10.46 -15.06 41.05
CA LEU A 79 9.38 -14.14 41.45
C LEU A 79 9.31 -13.97 42.97
N LEU A 80 9.41 -15.08 43.73
CA LEU A 80 9.39 -15.06 45.18
C LEU A 80 10.61 -14.31 45.75
N LEU A 81 11.83 -14.63 45.31
CA LEU A 81 13.05 -13.95 45.73
C LEU A 81 13.04 -12.46 45.38
N GLY A 82 12.54 -12.12 44.19
CA GLY A 82 12.31 -10.73 43.78
C GLY A 82 11.32 -10.01 44.70
N SER A 83 10.22 -10.66 45.10
CA SER A 83 9.26 -10.08 46.04
C SER A 83 9.82 -9.90 47.45
N ILE A 84 10.60 -10.86 47.97
CA ILE A 84 11.27 -10.77 49.28
C ILE A 84 12.32 -9.65 49.27
N SER A 85 12.98 -9.44 48.12
CA SER A 85 13.97 -8.39 47.96
C SER A 85 13.41 -6.97 48.10
N LEU A 86 12.08 -6.82 48.04
CA LEU A 86 11.43 -5.55 48.36
C LEU A 86 11.58 -5.15 49.84
N HIS A 87 11.77 -6.15 50.72
CA HIS A 87 11.82 -5.99 52.18
C HIS A 87 13.18 -6.38 52.77
N SER A 88 13.98 -7.22 52.09
CA SER A 88 15.27 -7.71 52.62
C SER A 88 16.38 -7.81 51.57
N SER A 89 17.53 -7.20 51.85
CA SER A 89 18.71 -7.22 50.96
C SER A 89 19.41 -8.58 50.88
N SER A 90 19.15 -9.50 51.81
CA SER A 90 19.71 -10.85 51.81
C SER A 90 19.12 -11.75 50.71
N ALA A 91 18.06 -11.31 50.02
CA ALA A 91 17.50 -12.00 48.87
C ALA A 91 18.32 -11.82 47.58
N TYR A 92 19.11 -10.74 47.44
CA TYR A 92 19.86 -10.47 46.21
C TYR A 92 20.90 -11.55 45.87
N PRO A 93 21.75 -12.01 46.82
CA PRO A 93 22.71 -13.07 46.53
C PRO A 93 22.06 -14.39 46.12
N LEU A 94 20.90 -14.73 46.69
CA LEU A 94 20.13 -15.93 46.35
C LEU A 94 19.49 -15.83 44.97
N LEU A 95 19.00 -14.65 44.59
CA LEU A 95 18.48 -14.41 43.24
C LEU A 95 19.60 -14.53 42.20
N ILE A 96 20.79 -14.00 42.51
CA ILE A 96 21.95 -14.06 41.63
C ILE A 96 22.44 -15.50 41.48
N SER A 97 22.55 -16.27 42.56
CA SER A 97 22.95 -17.68 42.48
C SER A 97 21.94 -18.51 41.68
N LEU A 98 20.64 -18.23 41.81
CA LEU A 98 19.58 -18.86 41.02
C LEU A 98 19.81 -18.63 39.51
N PHE A 99 20.03 -17.38 39.09
CA PHE A 99 20.28 -17.06 37.68
C PHE A 99 21.65 -17.54 37.19
N GLN A 100 22.68 -17.62 38.04
CA GLN A 100 23.98 -18.18 37.63
C GLN A 100 23.90 -19.69 37.38
N ASN A 101 23.19 -20.42 38.24
CA ASN A 101 23.18 -21.88 38.24
C ASN A 101 22.06 -22.49 37.38
N HIS A 102 20.96 -21.77 37.17
CA HIS A 102 19.74 -22.31 36.57
C HIS A 102 19.17 -21.48 35.41
N LEU A 103 19.97 -20.60 34.79
CA LEU A 103 19.55 -19.78 33.64
C LEU A 103 18.96 -20.62 32.50
N THR A 104 19.59 -21.75 32.18
CA THR A 104 19.15 -22.64 31.10
C THR A 104 17.76 -23.21 31.36
N LEU A 105 17.47 -23.61 32.61
CA LEU A 105 16.16 -24.12 33.00
C LEU A 105 15.06 -23.05 32.93
N ILE A 106 15.38 -21.79 33.24
CA ILE A 106 14.46 -20.66 33.12
C ILE A 106 14.13 -20.40 31.64
N VAL A 107 15.12 -20.49 30.76
CA VAL A 107 14.95 -20.28 29.30
C VAL A 107 14.17 -21.42 28.65
N SER A 108 14.36 -22.66 29.09
CA SER A 108 13.68 -23.83 28.54
C SER A 108 12.18 -23.90 28.84
N ALA A 109 11.65 -23.05 29.73
CA ALA A 109 10.25 -23.04 30.13
C ALA A 109 9.55 -21.69 29.78
N PRO A 110 9.22 -21.45 28.50
CA PRO A 110 8.74 -20.16 28.01
C PRO A 110 7.43 -19.69 28.67
N SER A 111 6.58 -20.61 29.12
CA SER A 111 5.33 -20.29 29.83
C SER A 111 5.54 -19.58 31.17
N PHE A 112 6.71 -19.74 31.79
CA PHE A 112 7.03 -19.20 33.11
C PHE A 112 8.08 -18.09 33.06
N LEU A 113 8.52 -17.69 31.87
CA LEU A 113 9.48 -16.60 31.69
C LEU A 113 8.98 -15.24 32.22
N PRO A 114 7.68 -14.87 32.09
CA PRO A 114 7.14 -13.63 32.68
C PRO A 114 7.34 -13.52 34.19
N GLU A 115 7.23 -14.62 34.93
CA GLU A 115 7.43 -14.71 36.37
C GLU A 115 8.90 -14.46 36.74
N ALA A 116 9.83 -15.04 35.98
CA ALA A 116 11.26 -14.83 36.19
C ALA A 116 11.65 -13.37 35.94
N LEU A 117 11.13 -12.75 34.86
CA LEU A 117 11.35 -11.34 34.52
C LEU A 117 10.72 -10.39 35.56
N ALA A 118 9.52 -10.72 36.06
CA ALA A 118 8.89 -9.96 37.13
C ALA A 118 9.72 -10.01 38.42
N GLY A 119 10.31 -11.17 38.77
CA GLY A 119 11.25 -11.31 39.89
C GLY A 119 12.45 -10.38 39.78
N LEU A 120 13.12 -10.36 38.62
CA LEU A 120 14.21 -9.42 38.33
C LEU A 120 13.76 -7.95 38.46
N GLY A 121 12.57 -7.63 37.93
CA GLY A 121 11.98 -6.29 38.04
C GLY A 121 11.75 -5.83 39.49
N TYR A 122 11.15 -6.68 40.32
CA TYR A 122 10.92 -6.36 41.73
C TYR A 122 12.25 -6.14 42.49
N ALA A 123 13.28 -6.94 42.19
CA ALA A 123 14.60 -6.72 42.75
C ALA A 123 15.20 -5.37 42.34
N LEU A 124 15.20 -5.04 41.04
CA LEU A 124 15.72 -3.76 40.55
C LEU A 124 15.01 -2.54 41.16
N LEU A 125 13.73 -2.66 41.53
CA LEU A 125 12.98 -1.58 42.14
C LEU A 125 13.61 -1.08 43.45
N ARG A 126 14.18 -1.98 44.27
CA ARG A 126 14.71 -1.66 45.61
C ARG A 126 16.23 -1.73 45.73
N VAL A 127 16.94 -2.44 44.86
CA VAL A 127 18.42 -2.49 44.86
C VAL A 127 19.01 -1.06 44.79
N PRO A 128 20.05 -0.76 45.59
CA PRO A 128 20.76 0.54 45.50
C PRO A 128 21.47 0.71 44.13
N PRO A 129 21.41 1.90 43.50
CA PRO A 129 21.89 2.13 42.12
C PRO A 129 23.39 1.87 41.92
N ARG A 130 24.23 2.11 42.94
CA ARG A 130 25.69 1.89 42.89
C ARG A 130 26.13 0.52 43.42
N SER A 131 25.19 -0.38 43.68
CA SER A 131 25.52 -1.72 44.16
C SER A 131 25.99 -2.61 43.02
N HIS A 132 26.98 -3.47 43.26
CA HIS A 132 27.36 -4.52 42.32
C HIS A 132 26.18 -5.46 41.98
N TYR A 133 25.23 -5.61 42.90
CA TYR A 133 23.99 -6.36 42.69
C TYR A 133 23.13 -5.73 41.58
N PHE A 134 23.11 -4.40 41.44
CA PHE A 134 22.32 -3.71 40.42
C PHE A 134 22.80 -4.08 39.01
N SER A 135 24.10 -3.89 38.75
CA SER A 135 24.71 -4.22 37.46
C SER A 135 24.62 -5.71 37.13
N GLN A 136 24.75 -6.59 38.13
CA GLN A 136 24.60 -8.03 37.92
C GLN A 136 23.16 -8.43 37.55
N ILE A 137 22.14 -7.88 38.23
CA ILE A 137 20.73 -8.17 37.94
C ILE A 137 20.34 -7.65 36.55
N VAL A 138 20.78 -6.44 36.18
CA VAL A 138 20.59 -5.92 34.80
C VAL A 138 21.31 -6.79 33.78
N SER A 139 22.54 -7.25 34.08
CA SER A 139 23.27 -8.16 33.22
C SER A 139 22.52 -9.47 32.97
N PHE A 140 21.84 -10.04 33.98
CA PHE A 140 21.06 -11.25 33.79
C PHE A 140 19.90 -11.04 32.82
N LEU A 141 19.24 -9.88 32.86
CA LEU A 141 18.15 -9.55 31.93
C LEU A 141 18.59 -9.67 30.45
N PHE A 142 19.84 -9.31 30.15
CA PHE A 142 20.37 -9.35 28.78
C PHE A 142 21.08 -10.65 28.41
N THR A 143 21.47 -11.48 29.38
CA THR A 143 22.12 -12.77 29.10
C THR A 143 21.15 -13.95 29.01
N ILE A 144 19.86 -13.78 29.37
CA ILE A 144 18.84 -14.84 29.29
C ILE A 144 18.84 -15.51 27.91
N TRP A 145 18.91 -14.73 26.83
CA TRP A 145 18.83 -15.22 25.45
C TRP A 145 20.17 -15.25 24.71
N ARG A 146 21.27 -15.47 25.44
CA ARG A 146 22.62 -15.55 24.86
C ARG A 146 22.73 -16.60 23.74
N ASP A 147 22.05 -17.73 23.90
CA ASP A 147 21.93 -18.78 22.88
C ASP A 147 20.60 -18.59 22.12
N SER A 148 20.64 -17.76 21.08
CA SER A 148 19.51 -17.08 20.41
C SER A 148 18.44 -17.97 19.75
N ARG A 149 18.54 -19.31 19.81
CA ARG A 149 17.65 -20.24 19.09
C ARG A 149 16.19 -20.22 19.58
N ILE A 150 15.95 -19.74 20.80
CA ILE A 150 14.62 -19.72 21.46
C ILE A 150 14.05 -18.28 21.53
N ALA A 151 14.77 -17.30 20.97
CA ALA A 151 14.35 -15.91 21.04
C ALA A 151 13.21 -15.59 20.06
N SER A 152 12.19 -14.87 20.54
CA SER A 152 11.03 -14.43 19.75
C SER A 152 10.79 -12.93 19.90
N LEU A 153 10.00 -12.35 18.99
CA LEU A 153 9.57 -10.95 19.09
C LEU A 153 8.79 -10.68 20.39
N GLY A 154 8.04 -11.68 20.88
CA GLY A 154 7.34 -11.62 22.16
C GLY A 154 8.30 -11.41 23.32
N ASN A 155 9.45 -12.10 23.34
CA ASN A 155 10.48 -11.94 24.36
C ASN A 155 11.03 -10.50 24.38
N GLY A 156 11.32 -9.94 23.21
CA GLY A 156 11.75 -8.55 23.08
C GLY A 156 10.72 -7.57 23.66
N LEU A 157 9.43 -7.80 23.39
CA LEU A 157 8.36 -6.96 23.92
C LEU A 157 8.22 -7.05 25.45
N MET A 158 8.46 -8.23 26.05
CA MET A 158 8.50 -8.36 27.50
C MET A 158 9.62 -7.49 28.11
N VAL A 159 10.82 -7.51 27.51
CA VAL A 159 11.96 -6.67 27.95
C VAL A 159 11.62 -5.19 27.84
N PHE A 160 11.07 -4.76 26.70
CA PHE A 160 10.62 -3.38 26.50
C PHE A 160 9.65 -2.93 27.60
N LYS A 161 8.64 -3.74 27.91
CA LYS A 161 7.62 -3.41 28.92
C LYS A 161 8.18 -3.41 30.34
N LEU A 162 9.06 -4.35 30.65
CA LEU A 162 9.74 -4.41 31.94
C LEU A 162 10.54 -3.14 32.20
N VAL A 163 11.35 -2.72 31.22
CA VAL A 163 12.20 -1.54 31.34
C VAL A 163 11.37 -0.25 31.33
N ASP A 164 10.36 -0.15 30.47
CA ASP A 164 9.40 0.97 30.45
C ASP A 164 8.73 1.13 31.83
N TRP A 165 8.27 0.03 32.45
CA TRP A 165 7.68 0.03 33.78
C TRP A 165 8.68 0.42 34.88
N LEU A 166 9.90 -0.14 34.86
CA LEU A 166 10.94 0.15 35.85
C LEU A 166 11.33 1.64 35.83
N VAL A 167 11.67 2.15 34.65
CA VAL A 167 12.12 3.54 34.48
C VAL A 167 10.97 4.50 34.80
N SER A 168 9.74 4.21 34.35
CA SER A 168 8.57 5.02 34.71
C SER A 168 8.33 5.06 36.22
N SER A 169 8.54 3.95 36.92
CA SER A 169 8.40 3.86 38.37
C SER A 169 9.49 4.65 39.11
N PHE A 170 10.73 4.63 38.61
CA PHE A 170 11.81 5.45 39.15
C PHE A 170 11.54 6.95 38.98
N ILE A 171 11.05 7.36 37.81
CA ILE A 171 10.68 8.75 37.54
C ILE A 171 9.52 9.18 38.46
N ALA A 172 8.45 8.39 38.54
CA ALA A 172 7.30 8.68 39.40
C ALA A 172 7.68 8.79 40.89
N SER A 173 8.74 8.10 41.31
CA SER A 173 9.24 8.11 42.69
C SER A 173 10.38 9.12 42.92
N GLY A 174 10.79 9.89 41.91
CA GLY A 174 11.88 10.87 42.01
C GLY A 174 13.30 10.30 42.11
N TYR A 175 13.52 9.01 41.81
CA TYR A 175 14.83 8.36 41.93
C TYR A 175 15.72 8.57 40.68
N VAL A 176 16.18 9.80 40.47
CA VAL A 176 17.01 10.17 39.29
C VAL A 176 18.29 9.32 39.19
N GLU A 177 18.96 9.03 40.31
CA GLU A 177 20.18 8.20 40.34
C GLU A 177 19.95 6.77 39.84
N LYS A 178 18.74 6.22 40.03
CA LYS A 178 18.39 4.89 39.50
C LYS A 178 18.12 4.94 38.01
N VAL A 179 17.52 6.04 37.52
CA VAL A 179 17.35 6.27 36.08
C VAL A 179 18.71 6.37 35.40
N THR A 180 19.66 7.12 35.97
CA THR A 180 21.02 7.25 35.43
C THR A 180 21.80 5.94 35.45
N ALA A 181 21.77 5.22 36.57
CA ALA A 181 22.39 3.89 36.66
C ALA A 181 21.78 2.90 35.66
N CYS A 182 20.45 2.89 35.50
CA CYS A 182 19.76 2.03 34.54
C CYS A 182 20.18 2.36 33.10
N CYS A 183 20.14 3.64 32.71
CA CYS A 183 20.56 4.07 31.37
C CYS A 183 22.01 3.68 31.08
N TYR A 184 22.92 3.93 32.03
CA TYR A 184 24.33 3.58 31.88
C TYR A 184 24.55 2.07 31.71
N GLU A 185 23.86 1.22 32.48
CA GLU A 185 23.99 -0.23 32.34
C GLU A 185 23.42 -0.77 31.01
N ILE A 186 22.40 -0.09 30.45
CA ILE A 186 21.79 -0.46 29.16
C ILE A 186 22.66 -0.01 27.98
N THR A 187 23.22 1.20 28.02
CA THR A 187 23.97 1.79 26.89
C THR A 187 25.45 1.44 26.88
N ASN A 188 25.95 0.71 27.87
CA ASN A 188 27.35 0.29 27.91
C ASN A 188 27.65 -0.83 26.88
N LEU A 189 28.14 -0.42 25.71
CA LEU A 189 28.46 -1.30 24.59
C LEU A 189 29.64 -2.26 24.86
N GLU A 190 30.61 -1.88 25.70
CA GLU A 190 31.75 -2.73 26.06
C GLU A 190 31.26 -3.98 26.81
N LYS A 191 30.39 -3.79 27.81
CA LYS A 191 29.74 -4.89 28.54
C LYS A 191 28.90 -5.78 27.62
N CYS A 192 28.29 -5.21 26.58
CA CYS A 192 27.49 -5.96 25.61
C CYS A 192 28.33 -7.00 24.86
N GLY A 193 29.55 -6.64 24.44
CA GLY A 193 30.49 -7.54 23.79
C GLY A 193 31.08 -8.58 24.73
N GLU A 194 31.59 -8.14 25.89
CA GLU A 194 32.26 -9.01 26.87
C GLU A 194 31.34 -10.07 27.46
N LYS A 195 30.12 -9.67 27.83
CA LYS A 195 29.15 -10.54 28.51
C LYS A 195 28.22 -11.27 27.56
N ARG A 196 28.38 -11.09 26.24
CA ARG A 196 27.54 -11.64 25.16
C ARG A 196 26.05 -11.40 25.42
N TYR A 197 25.67 -10.13 25.57
CA TYR A 197 24.26 -9.75 25.71
C TYR A 197 23.48 -10.09 24.44
N ALA A 198 22.21 -10.46 24.61
CA ALA A 198 21.28 -10.63 23.52
C ALA A 198 20.92 -9.25 22.94
N GLU A 199 21.39 -8.99 21.71
CA GLU A 199 21.30 -7.68 21.07
C GLU A 199 19.86 -7.14 20.97
N PHE A 200 18.89 -8.02 20.65
CA PHE A 200 17.48 -7.65 20.58
C PHE A 200 16.92 -7.21 21.94
N ALA A 201 17.39 -7.78 23.04
CA ALA A 201 16.93 -7.45 24.39
C ALA A 201 17.46 -6.07 24.81
N VAL A 202 18.72 -5.77 24.51
CA VAL A 202 19.31 -4.44 24.76
C VAL A 202 18.59 -3.38 23.93
N MET A 203 18.35 -3.63 22.64
CA MET A 203 17.58 -2.71 21.78
C MET A 203 16.17 -2.44 22.34
N MET A 204 15.44 -3.49 22.72
CA MET A 204 14.10 -3.33 23.30
C MET A 204 14.12 -2.60 24.65
N ALA A 205 15.16 -2.79 25.46
CA ALA A 205 15.39 -2.02 26.68
C ALA A 205 15.64 -0.54 26.38
N CYS A 206 16.52 -0.20 25.42
CA CYS A 206 16.74 1.17 24.96
C CYS A 206 15.42 1.87 24.57
N CYS A 207 14.59 1.19 23.76
CA CYS A 207 13.29 1.72 23.36
C CYS A 207 12.32 1.89 24.53
N GLY A 208 12.29 0.95 25.48
CA GLY A 208 11.48 1.04 26.69
C GLY A 208 11.89 2.21 27.57
N THR A 209 13.20 2.38 27.80
CA THR A 209 13.77 3.52 28.53
C THR A 209 13.42 4.84 27.86
N LEU A 210 13.61 4.95 26.54
CA LEU A 210 13.31 6.18 25.80
C LEU A 210 11.83 6.57 25.89
N ARG A 211 10.93 5.58 25.82
CA ARG A 211 9.49 5.81 26.00
C ARG A 211 9.18 6.33 27.41
N ALA A 212 9.70 5.65 28.44
CA ALA A 212 9.47 6.02 29.83
C ALA A 212 9.98 7.44 30.13
N LEU A 213 11.15 7.81 29.60
CA LEU A 213 11.72 9.14 29.73
C LEU A 213 10.83 10.23 29.10
N LYS A 214 10.26 9.99 27.91
CA LYS A 214 9.33 10.93 27.25
C LYS A 214 8.01 11.07 27.99
N VAL A 215 7.41 9.95 28.41
CA VAL A 215 6.19 9.96 29.21
C VAL A 215 6.44 10.63 30.56
N GLY A 216 7.60 10.40 31.15
CA GLY A 216 8.03 11.02 32.40
C GLY A 216 8.23 12.53 32.29
N SER A 217 8.84 12.99 31.20
CA SER A 217 9.02 14.43 30.94
C SER A 217 7.67 15.14 30.78
N SER A 218 6.72 14.55 30.06
CA SER A 218 5.37 15.12 29.88
C SER A 218 4.49 15.05 31.12
N ARG A 219 4.47 13.92 31.84
CA ARG A 219 3.55 13.70 32.99
C ARG A 219 4.10 14.17 34.33
N TYR A 220 5.40 14.01 34.56
CA TYR A 220 6.03 14.26 35.87
C TYR A 220 7.01 15.44 35.84
N LYS A 221 7.05 16.22 34.74
CA LYS A 221 8.00 17.33 34.52
C LYS A 221 9.46 16.91 34.78
N PHE A 222 9.77 15.65 34.49
CA PHE A 222 11.13 15.13 34.62
C PHE A 222 12.03 15.82 33.59
N GLU A 223 13.11 16.46 34.06
CA GLU A 223 14.12 17.06 33.19
C GLU A 223 14.95 15.95 32.54
N LEU A 224 14.73 15.75 31.24
CA LEU A 224 15.46 14.77 30.46
C LEU A 224 16.88 15.29 30.19
N ASN A 225 17.89 14.64 30.78
CA ASN A 225 19.27 14.93 30.43
C ASN A 225 19.51 14.61 28.93
N PRO A 226 19.94 15.60 28.11
CA PRO A 226 20.17 15.40 26.69
C PRO A 226 21.23 14.33 26.41
N GLU A 227 22.29 14.23 27.23
CA GLU A 227 23.35 13.23 27.06
C GLU A 227 22.83 11.80 27.21
N MET A 228 21.88 11.59 28.12
CA MET A 228 21.27 10.28 28.34
C MET A 228 20.39 9.88 27.15
N LYS A 229 19.64 10.84 26.60
CA LYS A 229 18.86 10.63 25.38
C LYS A 229 19.78 10.28 24.22
N GLU A 230 20.84 11.06 24.00
CA GLU A 230 21.81 10.85 22.92
C GLU A 230 22.52 9.50 23.05
N SER A 231 22.92 9.09 24.26
CA SER A 231 23.53 7.78 24.51
C SER A 231 22.61 6.62 24.14
N ILE A 232 21.31 6.73 24.47
CA ILE A 232 20.30 5.72 24.10
C ILE A 232 20.09 5.70 22.59
N GLU A 233 19.91 6.86 21.96
CA GLU A 233 19.71 6.96 20.51
C GLU A 233 20.93 6.45 19.72
N THR A 234 22.14 6.75 20.19
CA THR A 234 23.40 6.22 19.62
C THR A 234 23.46 4.70 19.71
N THR A 235 23.10 4.13 20.87
CA THR A 235 23.06 2.68 21.08
C THR A 235 22.07 2.01 20.12
N ILE A 236 20.89 2.60 19.93
CA ILE A 236 19.89 2.13 18.95
C ILE A 236 20.48 2.17 17.53
N GLY A 237 21.19 3.23 17.16
CA GLY A 237 21.85 3.36 15.86
C GLY A 237 22.91 2.28 15.60
N VAL A 238 23.72 1.93 16.60
CA VAL A 238 24.71 0.84 16.51
C VAL A 238 24.04 -0.52 16.31
N PHE A 239 22.95 -0.81 17.03
CA PHE A 239 22.21 -2.05 16.82
C PHE A 239 21.50 -2.09 15.46
N ALA A 240 21.03 -0.94 14.95
CA ALA A 240 20.47 -0.86 13.61
C ALA A 240 21.51 -1.20 12.54
N GLU A 241 22.75 -0.72 12.68
CA GLU A 241 23.86 -1.07 11.79
C GLU A 241 24.16 -2.58 11.80
N LYS A 242 24.29 -3.17 13.00
CA LYS A 242 24.48 -4.61 13.16
C LYS A 242 23.34 -5.43 12.55
N ALA A 243 22.11 -4.96 12.70
CA ALA A 243 20.94 -5.63 12.16
C ALA A 243 20.96 -5.68 10.62
N ILE A 244 21.41 -4.61 9.97
CA ILE A 244 21.58 -4.56 8.51
C ILE A 244 22.64 -5.58 8.07
N LEU A 245 23.82 -5.55 8.69
CA LEU A 245 24.92 -6.47 8.36
C LEU A 245 24.56 -7.94 8.62
N GLY A 246 23.77 -8.21 9.67
CA GLY A 246 23.28 -9.56 9.96
C GLY A 246 22.23 -10.01 8.94
N TYR A 247 21.35 -9.12 8.52
CA TYR A 247 20.32 -9.41 7.53
C TYR A 247 20.90 -9.73 6.16
N GLU A 248 21.95 -9.02 5.74
CA GLU A 248 22.67 -9.32 4.49
C GLU A 248 23.31 -10.72 4.48
N LYS A 249 23.61 -11.29 5.65
CA LYS A 249 24.21 -12.63 5.78
C LYS A 249 23.17 -13.73 5.88
N ASP A 250 22.18 -13.56 6.74
CA ASP A 250 21.27 -14.65 7.16
C ASP A 250 19.82 -14.47 6.66
N GLY A 251 19.48 -13.33 6.04
CA GLY A 251 18.20 -13.07 5.38
C GLY A 251 16.96 -12.90 6.28
N VAL A 252 17.00 -13.30 7.55
CA VAL A 252 15.93 -13.08 8.54
C VAL A 252 16.54 -12.68 9.88
N CYS A 253 16.18 -11.52 10.41
CA CYS A 253 16.80 -10.97 11.62
C CYS A 253 15.78 -10.56 12.69
N LEU A 254 15.74 -11.28 13.82
CA LEU A 254 14.91 -10.91 14.99
C LEU A 254 15.17 -9.47 15.47
N LEU A 255 16.43 -9.00 15.35
CA LEU A 255 16.82 -7.66 15.73
C LEU A 255 16.12 -6.60 14.86
N ILE A 256 15.99 -6.81 13.55
CA ILE A 256 15.24 -5.91 12.64
C ILE A 256 13.76 -5.81 13.07
N LYS A 257 13.13 -6.94 13.39
CA LYS A 257 11.74 -6.96 13.90
C LYS A 257 11.61 -6.17 15.21
N CYS A 258 12.56 -6.33 16.11
CA CYS A 258 12.60 -5.61 17.38
C CYS A 258 12.87 -4.12 17.19
N ILE A 259 13.69 -3.73 16.20
CA ILE A 259 13.91 -2.31 15.87
C ILE A 259 12.61 -1.68 15.39
N ALA A 260 11.93 -2.28 14.41
CA ALA A 260 10.68 -1.76 13.88
C ALA A 260 9.60 -1.63 14.96
N LEU A 261 9.37 -2.69 15.74
CA LEU A 261 8.37 -2.68 16.80
C LEU A 261 8.74 -1.75 17.97
N GLY A 262 10.01 -1.77 18.40
CA GLY A 262 10.51 -0.94 19.49
C GLY A 262 10.36 0.55 19.17
N LEU A 263 10.73 0.96 17.96
CA LEU A 263 10.62 2.34 17.49
C LEU A 263 9.16 2.78 17.33
N ALA A 264 8.29 1.92 16.79
CA ALA A 264 6.86 2.18 16.72
C ALA A 264 6.24 2.48 18.10
N ARG A 265 6.72 1.79 19.14
CA ARG A 265 6.22 1.96 20.51
C ARG A 265 6.92 3.07 21.29
N CYS A 266 8.16 3.44 20.98
CA CYS A 266 8.90 4.49 21.69
C CYS A 266 8.64 5.92 21.17
N GLY A 267 8.12 6.06 19.94
CA GLY A 267 7.85 7.34 19.28
C GLY A 267 9.11 8.03 18.76
N GLN A 268 9.01 9.34 18.44
CA GLN A 268 10.02 10.12 17.70
C GLN A 268 11.45 10.02 18.25
N ILE A 269 12.42 9.68 17.40
CA ILE A 269 13.84 9.55 17.71
C ILE A 269 14.65 10.57 16.87
N GLY A 270 15.84 10.95 17.33
CA GLY A 270 16.80 11.70 16.52
C GLY A 270 17.11 11.00 15.18
N PHE A 271 17.50 11.79 14.17
CA PHE A 271 17.83 11.26 12.85
C PHE A 271 19.05 10.33 12.92
N ASN A 272 18.93 9.12 12.37
CA ASN A 272 20.05 8.22 12.16
C ASN A 272 19.86 7.41 10.86
N PRO A 273 20.85 7.40 9.95
CA PRO A 273 20.71 6.73 8.64
C PRO A 273 20.55 5.22 8.75
N ASN A 274 21.20 4.56 9.73
CA ASN A 274 21.08 3.11 9.93
C ASN A 274 19.69 2.74 10.44
N ILE A 275 19.08 3.59 11.27
CA ILE A 275 17.68 3.42 11.69
C ILE A 275 16.75 3.45 10.47
N VAL A 276 16.90 4.45 9.59
CA VAL A 276 16.10 4.57 8.37
C VAL A 276 16.24 3.33 7.50
N LYS A 277 17.48 2.89 7.22
CA LYS A 277 17.75 1.69 6.43
C LYS A 277 17.14 0.44 7.05
N SER A 278 17.29 0.25 8.36
CA SER A 278 16.72 -0.91 9.06
C SER A 278 15.19 -0.93 9.05
N LEU A 279 14.53 0.24 9.17
CA LEU A 279 13.07 0.36 9.07
C LEU A 279 12.57 0.04 7.67
N CYS A 280 13.27 0.52 6.64
CA CYS A 280 12.98 0.19 5.25
C CYS A 280 13.04 -1.32 4.99
N ILE A 281 14.14 -1.97 5.39
CA ILE A 281 14.31 -3.43 5.27
C ILE A 281 13.24 -4.17 6.07
N ALA A 282 12.92 -3.72 7.29
CA ALA A 282 11.86 -4.30 8.11
C ALA A 282 10.51 -4.24 7.38
N LEU A 283 10.14 -3.07 6.86
CA LEU A 283 8.86 -2.86 6.20
C LEU A 283 8.71 -3.73 4.95
N THR A 284 9.71 -3.75 4.07
CA THR A 284 9.63 -4.46 2.79
C THR A 284 9.79 -5.97 2.92
N ASN A 285 10.52 -6.46 3.93
CA ASN A 285 10.84 -7.89 4.01
C ASN A 285 10.27 -8.62 5.23
N GLU A 286 9.89 -7.92 6.31
CA GLU A 286 9.42 -8.56 7.55
C GLU A 286 7.99 -8.17 7.90
N VAL A 287 7.58 -6.93 7.62
CA VAL A 287 6.18 -6.46 7.81
C VAL A 287 5.33 -6.87 6.61
N PHE A 288 5.84 -6.65 5.39
CA PHE A 288 5.17 -7.01 4.15
C PHE A 288 6.00 -7.98 3.29
N PRO A 289 6.23 -9.23 3.73
CA PRO A 289 7.03 -10.24 3.03
C PRO A 289 6.32 -10.81 1.78
N LEU A 290 5.74 -9.97 0.92
CA LEU A 290 4.86 -10.40 -0.16
C LEU A 290 5.58 -11.28 -1.19
N LYS A 291 6.85 -10.99 -1.50
CA LYS A 291 7.66 -11.81 -2.40
C LYS A 291 7.76 -13.25 -1.88
N SER A 292 8.23 -13.44 -0.65
CA SER A 292 8.46 -14.77 -0.09
C SER A 292 7.15 -15.53 0.14
N LEU A 293 6.10 -14.83 0.57
CA LEU A 293 4.76 -15.41 0.73
C LEU A 293 4.19 -15.89 -0.61
N ILE A 294 4.27 -15.07 -1.65
CA ILE A 294 3.75 -15.43 -2.98
C ILE A 294 4.59 -16.53 -3.61
N GLN A 295 5.92 -16.46 -3.54
CA GLN A 295 6.77 -17.56 -4.03
C GLN A 295 6.46 -18.87 -3.31
N SER A 296 6.23 -18.82 -2.00
CA SER A 296 5.83 -20.02 -1.24
C SER A 296 4.45 -20.55 -1.64
N SER A 297 3.49 -19.68 -2.01
CA SER A 297 2.16 -20.09 -2.47
C SER A 297 2.17 -20.68 -3.88
N LEU A 298 3.10 -20.23 -4.72
CA LEU A 298 3.31 -20.79 -6.06
C LEU A 298 3.96 -22.18 -5.98
N GLN A 299 4.94 -22.36 -5.10
CA GLN A 299 5.67 -23.62 -4.94
C GLN A 299 4.91 -24.70 -4.15
N ASN A 300 4.06 -24.30 -3.19
CA ASN A 300 3.36 -25.23 -2.29
C ASN A 300 1.84 -24.99 -2.34
N SER A 301 1.08 -25.93 -2.92
CA SER A 301 -0.38 -25.86 -3.04
C SER A 301 -1.17 -26.30 -1.79
N ASN A 302 -0.49 -26.63 -0.68
CA ASN A 302 -1.10 -27.17 0.54
C ASN A 302 -1.41 -26.08 1.59
N GLY A 303 -2.37 -26.36 2.48
CA GLY A 303 -2.93 -25.43 3.48
C GLY A 303 -1.95 -24.79 4.51
N ASP A 304 -0.68 -25.20 4.51
CA ASP A 304 0.39 -24.66 5.38
C ASP A 304 0.74 -23.18 5.06
N VAL A 305 0.53 -22.73 3.82
CA VAL A 305 0.75 -21.31 3.46
C VAL A 305 -0.35 -20.42 4.04
N LEU A 306 -1.60 -20.90 4.05
CA LEU A 306 -2.73 -20.14 4.57
C LEU A 306 -2.64 -19.92 6.08
N THR A 307 -2.18 -20.92 6.84
CA THR A 307 -1.95 -20.79 8.29
C THR A 307 -0.87 -19.75 8.57
N LYS A 308 0.26 -19.80 7.86
CA LYS A 308 1.34 -18.80 7.97
C LYS A 308 0.87 -17.39 7.66
N LEU A 309 0.03 -17.22 6.64
CA LEU A 309 -0.57 -15.91 6.30
C LEU A 309 -1.44 -15.37 7.44
N LYS A 310 -2.31 -16.21 8.00
CA LYS A 310 -3.15 -15.82 9.14
C LYS A 310 -2.33 -15.48 10.38
N GLU A 311 -1.34 -16.31 10.71
CA GLU A 311 -0.41 -16.05 11.81
C GLU A 311 0.34 -14.72 11.63
N HIS A 312 0.78 -14.42 10.40
CA HIS A 312 1.44 -13.15 10.08
C HIS A 312 0.52 -11.96 10.30
N MET A 313 -0.71 -12.03 9.80
CA MET A 313 -1.71 -10.95 9.95
C MET A 313 -2.16 -10.75 11.39
N GLU A 314 -2.23 -11.82 12.18
CA GLU A 314 -2.50 -11.74 13.62
C GLU A 314 -1.29 -11.24 14.42
N GLY A 315 -0.09 -11.32 13.83
CA GLY A 315 1.17 -10.88 14.38
C GLY A 315 1.18 -9.40 14.78
N ILE A 316 1.83 -9.12 15.92
CA ILE A 316 1.92 -7.77 16.49
C ILE A 316 2.61 -6.80 15.51
N LEU A 317 3.62 -7.28 14.79
CA LEU A 317 4.37 -6.43 13.87
C LEU A 317 3.51 -5.95 12.69
N PHE A 318 2.67 -6.81 12.12
CA PHE A 318 1.75 -6.43 11.04
C PHE A 318 0.68 -5.46 11.55
N LYS A 319 0.14 -5.68 12.77
CA LYS A 319 -0.83 -4.77 13.40
C LYS A 319 -0.27 -3.37 13.66
N GLU A 320 1.04 -3.24 13.81
CA GLU A 320 1.74 -1.96 14.02
C GLU A 320 2.30 -1.35 12.72
N ALA A 321 2.05 -1.98 11.55
CA ALA A 321 2.66 -1.58 10.28
C ALA A 321 2.51 -0.08 9.97
N GLY A 322 1.31 0.47 10.14
CA GLY A 322 1.05 1.90 9.91
C GLY A 322 1.85 2.82 10.84
N VAL A 323 2.09 2.41 12.09
CA VAL A 323 2.92 3.16 13.03
C VAL A 323 4.39 3.08 12.63
N VAL A 324 4.87 1.89 12.21
CA VAL A 324 6.23 1.71 11.68
C VAL A 324 6.46 2.61 10.46
N THR A 325 5.52 2.63 9.50
CA THR A 325 5.55 3.52 8.33
C THR A 325 5.59 4.99 8.77
N GLY A 326 4.77 5.39 9.75
CA GLY A 326 4.78 6.75 10.29
C GLY A 326 6.13 7.15 10.89
N VAL A 327 6.81 6.24 11.60
CA VAL A 327 8.17 6.48 12.12
C VAL A 327 9.16 6.66 10.98
N LEU A 328 9.10 5.82 9.93
CA LEU A 328 9.94 5.97 8.74
C LEU A 328 9.72 7.34 8.07
N CYS A 329 8.48 7.76 7.87
CA CYS A 329 8.17 9.07 7.28
C CYS A 329 8.72 10.24 8.11
N ASN A 330 8.62 10.15 9.45
CA ASN A 330 9.20 11.16 10.33
C ASN A 330 10.73 11.23 10.16
N GLN A 331 11.43 10.10 10.11
CA GLN A 331 12.87 10.07 9.87
C GLN A 331 13.22 10.58 8.47
N TYR A 332 12.49 10.16 7.44
CA TYR A 332 12.68 10.60 6.06
C TYR A 332 12.59 12.13 5.94
N SER A 333 11.62 12.77 6.60
CA SER A 333 11.41 14.22 6.52
C SER A 333 12.64 15.04 6.92
N VAL A 334 13.42 14.54 7.89
CA VAL A 334 14.63 15.18 8.44
C VAL A 334 15.94 14.57 7.90
N SER A 335 15.86 13.59 7.01
CA SER A 335 17.01 12.87 6.49
C SER A 335 17.84 13.69 5.50
N ASP A 336 19.12 13.32 5.38
CA ASP A 336 20.01 13.80 4.34
C ASP A 336 19.69 13.18 2.97
N ASP A 337 20.21 13.79 1.92
CA ASP A 337 19.94 13.42 0.53
C ASP A 337 20.24 11.95 0.17
N PRO A 338 21.38 11.35 0.55
CA PRO A 338 21.68 9.96 0.20
C PRO A 338 20.76 8.97 0.93
N THR A 339 20.40 9.25 2.19
CA THR A 339 19.45 8.42 2.92
C THR A 339 18.06 8.48 2.30
N LYS A 340 17.61 9.67 1.87
CA LYS A 340 16.34 9.82 1.14
C LYS A 340 16.34 9.04 -0.17
N GLU A 341 17.42 9.11 -0.95
CA GLU A 341 17.55 8.38 -2.21
C GLU A 341 17.52 6.85 -2.02
N PHE A 342 18.12 6.35 -0.93
CA PHE A 342 18.04 4.94 -0.55
C PHE A 342 16.60 4.52 -0.25
N VAL A 343 15.86 5.30 0.56
CA VAL A 343 14.46 5.02 0.90
C VAL A 343 13.60 5.01 -0.36
N GLU A 344 13.72 6.06 -1.17
CA GLU A 344 13.01 6.21 -2.43
C GLU A 344 13.25 4.99 -3.32
N THR A 345 14.51 4.62 -3.56
CA THR A 345 14.87 3.49 -4.41
C THR A 345 14.28 2.18 -3.93
N LEU A 346 14.45 1.84 -2.64
CA LEU A 346 13.90 0.60 -2.10
C LEU A 346 12.37 0.54 -2.23
N MET A 347 11.65 1.66 -2.03
CA MET A 347 10.19 1.70 -2.10
C MET A 347 9.67 1.57 -3.54
N TRP A 348 10.37 2.16 -4.51
CA TRP A 348 10.03 2.03 -5.92
C TRP A 348 10.29 0.62 -6.43
N ASP A 349 11.43 0.04 -6.07
CA ASP A 349 11.78 -1.33 -6.43
C ASP A 349 10.80 -2.33 -5.81
N TYR A 350 10.46 -2.13 -4.53
CA TYR A 350 9.43 -2.92 -3.84
C TYR A 350 8.06 -2.82 -4.52
N SER A 351 7.67 -1.65 -5.01
CA SER A 351 6.40 -1.48 -5.74
C SER A 351 6.38 -2.26 -7.05
N HIS A 352 7.51 -2.28 -7.78
CA HIS A 352 7.65 -3.07 -8.99
C HIS A 352 7.62 -4.58 -8.71
N GLU A 353 8.32 -5.02 -7.66
CA GLU A 353 8.32 -6.41 -7.22
C GLU A 353 6.92 -6.87 -6.78
N LEU A 354 6.21 -6.02 -6.04
CA LEU A 354 4.82 -6.24 -5.65
C LEU A 354 3.91 -6.45 -6.86
N TYR A 355 4.02 -5.60 -7.88
CA TYR A 355 3.27 -5.76 -9.14
C TYR A 355 3.53 -7.12 -9.79
N SER A 356 4.81 -7.50 -9.96
CA SER A 356 5.19 -8.75 -10.62
C SER A 356 4.68 -9.98 -9.86
N CYS A 357 4.86 -9.98 -8.53
CA CYS A 357 4.44 -11.08 -7.68
C CYS A 357 2.91 -11.19 -7.63
N LEU A 358 2.19 -10.08 -7.44
CA LEU A 358 0.73 -10.06 -7.33
C LEU A 358 0.07 -10.48 -8.65
N ARG A 359 0.57 -10.00 -9.79
CA ARG A 359 0.13 -10.42 -11.12
C ARG A 359 0.26 -11.93 -11.29
N SER A 360 1.41 -12.48 -10.94
CA SER A 360 1.68 -13.93 -11.02
C SER A 360 0.74 -14.73 -10.11
N ALA A 361 0.57 -14.31 -8.86
CA ALA A 361 -0.32 -14.96 -7.89
C ALA A 361 -1.78 -14.98 -8.38
N ILE A 362 -2.28 -13.85 -8.90
CA ILE A 362 -3.65 -13.75 -9.41
C ILE A 362 -3.82 -14.67 -10.62
N LEU A 363 -2.91 -14.65 -11.60
CA LEU A 363 -3.04 -15.50 -12.78
C LEU A 363 -3.03 -17.00 -12.43
N VAL A 364 -2.23 -17.42 -11.45
CA VAL A 364 -2.12 -18.84 -11.06
C VAL A 364 -3.29 -19.30 -10.18
N HIS A 365 -3.81 -18.43 -9.30
CA HIS A 365 -4.83 -18.82 -8.32
C HIS A 365 -6.28 -18.44 -8.71
N LYS A 366 -6.49 -17.49 -9.63
CA LYS A 366 -7.82 -17.04 -10.04
C LYS A 366 -8.61 -18.17 -10.70
N GLY A 367 -9.79 -18.47 -10.16
CA GLY A 367 -10.68 -19.54 -10.65
C GLY A 367 -10.40 -20.93 -10.06
N LYS A 368 -9.37 -21.11 -9.23
CA LYS A 368 -9.15 -22.33 -8.44
C LYS A 368 -9.93 -22.27 -7.12
N SER A 369 -10.12 -23.41 -6.46
CA SER A 369 -10.75 -23.52 -5.13
C SER A 369 -10.06 -22.71 -4.01
N ASN A 370 -8.91 -22.08 -4.29
CA ASN A 370 -8.06 -21.34 -3.35
C ASN A 370 -8.34 -19.82 -3.33
N ASN A 371 -9.57 -19.39 -3.57
CA ASN A 371 -9.95 -17.97 -3.48
C ASN A 371 -9.66 -17.34 -2.10
N LEU A 372 -9.69 -18.14 -1.03
CA LEU A 372 -9.35 -17.68 0.32
C LEU A 372 -7.88 -17.29 0.46
N LEU A 373 -6.95 -18.05 -0.11
CA LEU A 373 -5.52 -17.73 -0.07
C LEU A 373 -5.22 -16.44 -0.82
N LEU A 374 -5.85 -16.28 -2.00
CA LEU A 374 -5.72 -15.05 -2.78
C LEU A 374 -6.27 -13.84 -2.01
N SER A 375 -7.43 -13.99 -1.36
CA SER A 375 -8.03 -12.93 -0.55
C SER A 375 -7.13 -12.48 0.61
N GLU A 376 -6.44 -13.39 1.30
CA GLU A 376 -5.54 -12.99 2.40
C GLU A 376 -4.24 -12.34 1.87
N LEU A 377 -3.70 -12.81 0.73
CA LEU A 377 -2.58 -12.15 0.07
C LEU A 377 -2.91 -10.72 -0.37
N GLU A 378 -4.11 -10.52 -0.94
CA GLU A 378 -4.59 -9.20 -1.32
C GLU A 378 -4.70 -8.27 -0.11
N ARG A 379 -5.09 -8.75 1.07
CA ARG A 379 -5.16 -7.92 2.29
C ARG A 379 -3.79 -7.43 2.75
N ILE A 380 -2.77 -8.28 2.66
CA ILE A 380 -1.38 -7.86 2.97
C ILE A 380 -0.90 -6.87 1.89
N ALA A 381 -1.21 -7.12 0.62
CA ALA A 381 -0.89 -6.22 -0.49
C ALA A 381 -1.56 -4.85 -0.36
N GLU A 382 -2.83 -4.79 0.06
CA GLU A 382 -3.56 -3.56 0.35
C GLU A 382 -2.89 -2.75 1.48
N ALA A 383 -2.45 -3.42 2.54
CA ALA A 383 -1.71 -2.76 3.62
C ALA A 383 -0.35 -2.22 3.14
N ALA A 384 0.35 -2.97 2.27
CA ALA A 384 1.57 -2.51 1.62
C ALA A 384 1.32 -1.32 0.66
N PHE A 385 0.18 -1.31 -0.05
CA PHE A 385 -0.25 -0.17 -0.87
C PHE A 385 -0.42 1.10 -0.02
N LEU A 386 -1.05 1.00 1.15
CA LEU A 386 -1.17 2.14 2.06
C LEU A 386 0.20 2.67 2.51
N MET A 387 1.14 1.78 2.80
CA MET A 387 2.53 2.17 3.11
C MET A 387 3.17 2.95 1.96
N VAL A 388 3.10 2.41 0.73
CA VAL A 388 3.66 3.06 -0.47
C VAL A 388 3.06 4.45 -0.67
N VAL A 389 1.74 4.59 -0.51
CA VAL A 389 1.03 5.87 -0.65
C VAL A 389 1.49 6.90 0.38
N VAL A 390 1.62 6.51 1.64
CA VAL A 390 2.03 7.44 2.72
C VAL A 390 3.47 7.90 2.52
N ILE A 391 4.37 6.99 2.14
CA ILE A 391 5.77 7.33 1.84
C ILE A 391 5.85 8.23 0.61
N ALA A 392 5.16 7.89 -0.48
CA ALA A 392 5.12 8.71 -1.70
C ALA A 392 4.58 10.12 -1.43
N ASN A 393 3.59 10.27 -0.55
CA ASN A 393 3.11 11.58 -0.12
C ASN A 393 4.20 12.38 0.59
N GLU A 394 5.00 11.76 1.45
CA GLU A 394 6.09 12.45 2.12
C GLU A 394 7.27 12.78 1.17
N VAL A 395 7.58 11.88 0.24
CA VAL A 395 8.55 12.12 -0.83
C VAL A 395 8.13 13.31 -1.70
N SER A 396 6.86 13.35 -2.13
CA SER A 396 6.37 14.44 -2.98
C SER A 396 6.43 15.81 -2.28
N LYS A 397 6.17 15.87 -0.96
CA LYS A 397 6.39 17.10 -0.18
C LYS A 397 7.87 17.46 -0.10
N SER A 398 8.77 16.50 0.11
CA SER A 398 10.20 16.80 0.27
C SER A 398 10.93 17.10 -1.04
N ARG A 399 10.52 16.49 -2.18
CA ARG A 399 11.28 16.51 -3.44
C ARG A 399 10.65 17.37 -4.53
N LEU A 400 9.32 17.38 -4.62
CA LEU A 400 8.59 18.07 -5.70
C LEU A 400 8.09 19.45 -5.27
N ASN A 401 7.78 19.61 -3.97
CA ASN A 401 7.44 20.92 -3.40
C ASN A 401 8.28 21.24 -2.17
N PRO A 402 9.62 21.29 -2.32
CA PRO A 402 10.52 21.49 -1.19
C PRO A 402 10.32 22.85 -0.54
N ARG A 403 10.76 22.97 0.72
CA ARG A 403 10.83 24.27 1.41
C ARG A 403 11.77 25.23 0.64
N PRO A 404 11.54 26.55 0.71
CA PRO A 404 12.41 27.53 0.05
C PRO A 404 13.88 27.32 0.43
N GLY A 405 14.76 27.17 -0.56
CA GLY A 405 16.20 26.94 -0.36
C GLY A 405 16.69 25.51 -0.61
N VAL A 406 15.80 24.52 -0.72
CA VAL A 406 16.15 23.14 -1.13
C VAL A 406 15.76 22.94 -2.60
N GLY A 407 16.70 22.49 -3.43
CA GLY A 407 16.48 22.26 -4.85
C GLY A 407 15.46 21.15 -5.11
N ALA A 408 14.49 21.38 -6.00
CA ALA A 408 13.54 20.37 -6.43
C ALA A 408 14.25 19.27 -7.24
N LYS A 409 13.84 18.01 -7.07
CA LYS A 409 14.37 16.86 -7.84
C LYS A 409 13.26 16.30 -8.73
N PRO A 410 13.06 16.84 -9.94
CA PRO A 410 11.88 16.55 -10.73
C PRO A 410 11.87 15.13 -11.31
N HIS A 411 13.02 14.48 -11.49
CA HIS A 411 13.12 13.07 -11.94
C HIS A 411 12.42 12.07 -10.98
N VAL A 412 12.29 12.41 -9.69
CA VAL A 412 11.59 11.58 -8.70
C VAL A 412 10.09 11.45 -9.05
N SER A 413 9.52 12.43 -9.76
CA SER A 413 8.11 12.40 -10.20
C SER A 413 7.82 11.19 -11.10
N VAL A 414 8.71 10.88 -12.04
CA VAL A 414 8.59 9.74 -12.96
C VAL A 414 8.61 8.43 -12.17
N ARG A 415 9.62 8.23 -11.31
CA ARG A 415 9.73 7.01 -10.48
C ARG A 415 8.49 6.81 -9.60
N MET A 416 7.96 7.89 -9.03
CA MET A 416 6.75 7.85 -8.21
C MET A 416 5.50 7.47 -9.02
N LEU A 417 5.32 8.02 -10.24
CA LEU A 417 4.21 7.64 -11.12
C LEU A 417 4.32 6.18 -11.58
N VAL A 418 5.53 5.71 -11.89
CA VAL A 418 5.76 4.29 -12.20
C VAL A 418 5.39 3.40 -11.02
N ALA A 419 5.82 3.75 -9.81
CA ALA A 419 5.46 3.02 -8.60
C ALA A 419 3.94 3.00 -8.37
N PHE A 420 3.24 4.12 -8.56
CA PHE A 420 1.78 4.16 -8.49
C PHE A 420 1.11 3.30 -9.56
N SER A 421 1.65 3.24 -10.78
CA SER A 421 1.15 2.35 -11.83
C SER A 421 1.22 0.87 -11.40
N CYS A 422 2.26 0.49 -10.67
CA CYS A 422 2.47 -0.87 -10.19
C CYS A 422 1.44 -1.30 -9.13
N VAL A 423 0.90 -0.35 -8.36
CA VAL A 423 -0.03 -0.63 -7.26
C VAL A 423 -1.47 -0.19 -7.55
N GLU A 424 -1.78 0.28 -8.77
CA GLU A 424 -3.11 0.79 -9.14
C GLU A 424 -4.21 -0.26 -8.97
N TYR A 425 -3.90 -1.54 -9.16
CA TYR A 425 -4.84 -2.64 -8.94
C TYR A 425 -5.43 -2.67 -7.52
N LEU A 426 -4.62 -2.30 -6.52
CA LEU A 426 -5.00 -2.33 -5.10
C LEU A 426 -5.84 -1.10 -4.69
N ARG A 427 -6.02 -0.13 -5.61
CA ARG A 427 -6.74 1.10 -5.34
C ARG A 427 -8.27 0.87 -5.31
N ARG A 428 -8.75 0.41 -4.16
CA ARG A 428 -10.19 0.20 -3.91
C ARG A 428 -10.90 1.44 -3.34
N VAL A 429 -10.16 2.32 -2.67
CA VAL A 429 -10.67 3.52 -2.00
C VAL A 429 -9.97 4.78 -2.51
N ARG A 430 -10.71 5.89 -2.56
CA ARG A 430 -10.13 7.21 -2.89
C ARG A 430 -9.37 7.75 -1.69
N LEU A 431 -8.05 7.73 -1.76
CA LEU A 431 -7.17 8.33 -0.75
C LEU A 431 -6.74 9.74 -1.20
N PRO A 432 -6.89 10.77 -0.34
CA PRO A 432 -6.43 12.12 -0.66
C PRO A 432 -4.91 12.16 -0.84
N GLU A 433 -4.15 11.43 -0.03
CA GLU A 433 -2.69 11.35 -0.09
C GLU A 433 -2.21 10.81 -1.45
N TYR A 434 -2.87 9.77 -1.96
CA TYR A 434 -2.61 9.22 -3.29
C TYR A 434 -2.89 10.29 -4.36
N THR A 435 -4.07 10.92 -4.31
CA THR A 435 -4.52 11.86 -5.34
C THR A 435 -3.61 13.09 -5.40
N ASP A 436 -3.22 13.61 -4.24
CA ASP A 436 -2.30 14.75 -4.14
C ASP A 436 -0.90 14.42 -4.62
N SER A 437 -0.38 13.22 -4.30
CA SER A 437 0.95 12.79 -4.73
C SER A 437 1.02 12.64 -6.25
N VAL A 438 0.02 11.98 -6.85
CA VAL A 438 -0.10 11.85 -8.31
C VAL A 438 -0.23 13.23 -8.94
N ARG A 439 -1.10 14.12 -8.41
CA ARG A 439 -1.26 15.47 -8.95
C ARG A 439 0.05 16.25 -8.92
N ARG A 440 0.82 16.22 -7.82
CA ARG A 440 2.13 16.91 -7.73
C ARG A 440 3.14 16.36 -8.75
N ALA A 441 3.21 15.04 -8.92
CA ALA A 441 4.07 14.45 -9.94
C ALA A 441 3.64 14.82 -11.37
N VAL A 442 2.34 14.74 -11.66
CA VAL A 442 1.78 15.12 -12.96
C VAL A 442 2.10 16.58 -13.29
N LEU A 443 1.93 17.49 -12.34
CA LEU A 443 2.30 18.91 -12.50
C LEU A 443 3.81 19.12 -12.74
N THR A 444 4.66 18.19 -12.32
CA THR A 444 6.11 18.28 -12.57
C THR A 444 6.47 17.80 -13.97
N ILE A 445 5.81 16.74 -14.47
CA ILE A 445 6.10 16.20 -15.80
C ILE A 445 5.43 16.97 -16.93
N GLN A 446 4.30 17.63 -16.69
CA GLN A 446 3.50 18.29 -17.74
C GLN A 446 4.19 19.48 -18.41
N ASP A 447 5.28 19.96 -17.82
CA ASP A 447 6.08 21.10 -18.30
C ASP A 447 7.49 20.68 -18.76
N ASP A 448 7.84 19.38 -18.69
CA ASP A 448 9.17 18.86 -19.00
C ASP A 448 9.11 17.70 -20.03
N VAL A 449 9.68 17.94 -21.21
CA VAL A 449 9.71 16.99 -22.33
C VAL A 449 10.53 15.74 -22.01
N ALA A 450 11.66 15.89 -21.28
CA ALA A 450 12.52 14.77 -20.95
C ALA A 450 11.81 13.83 -19.97
N LEU A 451 11.22 14.38 -18.92
CA LEU A 451 10.48 13.59 -17.92
C LEU A 451 9.21 12.94 -18.49
N SER A 452 8.52 13.64 -19.38
CA SER A 452 7.39 13.08 -20.12
C SER A 452 7.81 11.87 -20.96
N SER A 453 8.97 11.97 -21.62
CA SER A 453 9.52 10.87 -22.43
C SER A 453 9.96 9.70 -21.56
N ASP A 454 10.67 9.94 -20.45
CA ASP A 454 11.09 8.91 -19.49
C ASP A 454 9.89 8.16 -18.90
N PHE A 455 8.80 8.86 -18.59
CA PHE A 455 7.58 8.22 -18.10
C PHE A 455 6.93 7.34 -19.19
N LEU A 456 6.89 7.77 -20.44
CA LEU A 456 6.37 6.94 -21.54
C LEU A 456 7.26 5.72 -21.82
N ASP A 457 8.57 5.86 -21.67
CA ASP A 457 9.49 4.74 -21.88
C ASP A 457 9.32 3.64 -20.84
N SER A 458 8.83 3.97 -19.64
CA SER A 458 8.48 3.01 -18.59
C SER A 458 7.18 2.22 -18.85
N MET A 459 6.37 2.63 -19.82
CA MET A 459 5.10 1.99 -20.13
C MET A 459 5.33 0.59 -20.72
N PRO A 460 4.57 -0.44 -20.29
CA PRO A 460 4.70 -1.79 -20.83
C PRO A 460 4.55 -1.82 -22.35
N SER A 461 5.44 -2.54 -23.02
CA SER A 461 5.40 -2.68 -24.49
C SER A 461 4.24 -3.56 -24.95
N TYR A 462 3.81 -3.41 -26.21
CA TYR A 462 2.75 -4.25 -26.79
C TYR A 462 3.07 -5.75 -26.67
N ASP A 463 4.33 -6.11 -26.87
CA ASP A 463 4.81 -7.49 -26.76
C ASP A 463 4.77 -8.00 -25.31
N GLU A 464 5.05 -7.17 -24.31
CA GLU A 464 4.87 -7.53 -22.88
C GLU A 464 3.39 -7.64 -22.46
N LEU A 465 2.50 -6.89 -23.12
CA LEU A 465 1.07 -6.88 -22.84
C LEU A 465 0.38 -8.14 -23.38
N THR A 466 0.79 -8.55 -24.58
CA THR A 466 0.18 -9.68 -25.30
C THR A 466 0.98 -10.98 -25.18
N GLY A 467 2.26 -10.88 -24.85
CA GLY A 467 3.18 -12.00 -24.67
C GLY A 467 2.99 -12.74 -23.35
N LYS A 468 3.58 -13.94 -23.31
CA LYS A 468 3.59 -14.85 -22.17
C LYS A 468 4.37 -14.25 -20.98
N LEU A 469 3.91 -14.51 -19.75
CA LEU A 469 4.78 -14.35 -18.57
C LEU A 469 5.75 -15.51 -18.47
N ASP A 470 6.98 -15.24 -18.01
CA ASP A 470 7.98 -16.24 -17.61
C ASP A 470 7.56 -17.01 -16.33
N CYS A 471 6.36 -17.57 -16.31
CA CYS A 471 5.86 -18.45 -15.26
C CYS A 471 5.79 -19.86 -15.83
N GLU A 472 6.65 -20.74 -15.31
CA GLU A 472 6.86 -22.12 -15.79
C GLU A 472 5.58 -22.98 -15.72
N ASP A 473 4.61 -22.63 -14.85
CA ASP A 473 3.38 -23.37 -14.61
C ASP A 473 2.19 -23.01 -15.52
N MET A 474 2.36 -22.03 -16.43
CA MET A 474 1.29 -21.58 -17.33
C MET A 474 1.31 -22.37 -18.65
N VAL A 475 0.30 -23.23 -18.87
CA VAL A 475 0.05 -23.94 -20.14
C VAL A 475 -0.24 -22.93 -21.26
N GLU A 476 0.42 -23.11 -22.41
CA GLU A 476 0.56 -22.15 -23.53
C GLU A 476 -0.75 -21.56 -24.09
N ASP A 477 -1.88 -22.24 -23.95
CA ASP A 477 -3.14 -21.89 -24.65
C ASP A 477 -4.15 -21.06 -23.82
N LEU A 478 -3.82 -20.62 -22.60
CA LEU A 478 -4.81 -20.05 -21.65
C LEU A 478 -4.60 -18.57 -21.27
N TYR A 479 -3.48 -17.93 -21.63
CA TYR A 479 -3.29 -16.51 -21.29
C TYR A 479 -4.10 -15.60 -22.23
N HIS A 480 -4.97 -14.81 -21.63
CA HIS A 480 -5.71 -13.76 -22.33
C HIS A 480 -5.45 -12.42 -21.63
N TRP A 481 -4.79 -11.50 -22.34
CA TRP A 481 -4.48 -10.14 -21.86
C TRP A 481 -5.71 -9.41 -21.30
N SER A 482 -6.89 -9.64 -21.88
CA SER A 482 -8.15 -9.02 -21.46
C SER A 482 -8.73 -9.53 -20.13
N LYS A 483 -8.13 -10.57 -19.54
CA LYS A 483 -8.51 -11.14 -18.22
C LYS A 483 -7.50 -10.82 -17.13
N ASP A 484 -6.37 -10.20 -17.47
CA ASP A 484 -5.33 -9.77 -16.53
C ASP A 484 -5.70 -8.42 -15.90
N ASP A 485 -6.42 -8.48 -14.78
CA ASP A 485 -6.90 -7.27 -14.10
C ASP A 485 -5.77 -6.40 -13.54
N VAL A 486 -4.63 -7.02 -13.16
CA VAL A 486 -3.50 -6.31 -12.56
C VAL A 486 -2.79 -5.48 -13.61
N GLN A 487 -2.47 -6.09 -14.76
CA GLN A 487 -1.88 -5.39 -15.90
C GLN A 487 -2.85 -4.35 -16.47
N THR A 488 -4.13 -4.68 -16.56
CA THR A 488 -5.18 -3.75 -17.01
C THR A 488 -5.25 -2.51 -16.11
N ALA A 489 -5.15 -2.66 -14.80
CA ALA A 489 -5.11 -1.53 -13.86
C ALA A 489 -3.86 -0.67 -14.06
N ARG A 490 -2.69 -1.29 -14.27
CA ARG A 490 -1.44 -0.58 -14.57
C ARG A 490 -1.56 0.24 -15.86
N VAL A 491 -2.09 -0.33 -16.94
CA VAL A 491 -2.30 0.38 -18.21
C VAL A 491 -3.32 1.51 -18.07
N LEU A 492 -4.41 1.28 -17.33
CA LEU A 492 -5.39 2.32 -17.02
C LEU A 492 -4.76 3.53 -16.33
N PHE A 493 -3.79 3.33 -15.44
CA PHE A 493 -3.04 4.43 -14.82
C PHE A 493 -2.31 5.27 -15.88
N TYR A 494 -1.52 4.65 -16.76
CA TYR A 494 -0.82 5.35 -17.84
C TYR A 494 -1.79 6.12 -18.74
N LEU A 495 -2.87 5.48 -19.20
CA LEU A 495 -3.87 6.11 -20.09
C LEU A 495 -4.60 7.30 -19.44
N ARG A 496 -4.64 7.39 -18.10
CA ARG A 496 -5.18 8.55 -17.39
C ARG A 496 -4.18 9.69 -17.21
N VAL A 497 -2.90 9.38 -17.20
CA VAL A 497 -1.82 10.36 -16.98
C VAL A 497 -1.38 10.97 -18.31
N ILE A 498 -1.25 10.19 -19.39
CA ILE A 498 -0.82 10.64 -20.72
C ILE A 498 -1.56 11.90 -21.24
N PRO A 499 -2.91 12.01 -21.11
CA PRO A 499 -3.63 13.18 -21.61
C PRO A 499 -3.15 14.52 -21.05
N THR A 500 -2.54 14.55 -19.86
CA THR A 500 -2.14 15.81 -19.20
C THR A 500 -0.88 16.44 -19.78
N PHE A 501 -0.08 15.69 -20.55
CA PHE A 501 1.16 16.17 -21.17
C PHE A 501 1.28 15.77 -22.65
N VAL A 502 0.18 15.35 -23.28
CA VAL A 502 0.18 14.81 -24.65
C VAL A 502 0.72 15.79 -25.70
N SER A 503 0.61 17.11 -25.45
CA SER A 503 1.14 18.16 -26.31
C SER A 503 2.67 18.19 -26.34
N LEU A 504 3.33 17.71 -25.28
CA LEU A 504 4.80 17.63 -25.21
C LEU A 504 5.37 16.39 -25.89
N ILE A 505 4.52 15.39 -26.19
CA ILE A 505 4.96 14.10 -26.73
C ILE A 505 5.27 14.26 -28.23
N PRO A 506 6.49 13.90 -28.68
CA PRO A 506 6.83 13.84 -30.10
C PRO A 506 5.95 12.81 -30.83
N SER A 507 5.57 13.10 -32.07
CA SER A 507 4.67 12.25 -32.87
C SER A 507 5.22 10.83 -33.06
N SER A 508 6.54 10.72 -33.30
CA SER A 508 7.24 9.44 -33.44
C SER A 508 7.17 8.58 -32.17
N LEU A 509 7.33 9.20 -30.99
CA LEU A 509 7.25 8.52 -29.71
C LEU A 509 5.82 8.05 -29.41
N PHE A 510 4.82 8.90 -29.69
CA PHE A 510 3.41 8.55 -29.53
C PHE A 510 3.03 7.36 -30.42
N ALA A 511 3.41 7.39 -31.70
CA ALA A 511 3.15 6.29 -32.64
C ALA A 511 3.79 4.97 -32.18
N LYS A 512 5.03 5.03 -31.71
CA LYS A 512 5.80 3.84 -31.31
C LYS A 512 5.33 3.23 -29.99
N LYS A 513 5.02 4.05 -28.97
CA LYS A 513 4.81 3.58 -27.59
C LYS A 513 3.34 3.60 -27.15
N VAL A 514 2.57 4.60 -27.58
CA VAL A 514 1.22 4.85 -27.04
C VAL A 514 0.15 4.28 -27.95
N ALA A 515 0.25 4.50 -29.26
CA ALA A 515 -0.83 4.19 -30.20
C ALA A 515 -1.24 2.70 -30.17
N SER A 516 -0.26 1.79 -30.23
CA SER A 516 -0.51 0.33 -30.22
C SER A 516 -1.24 -0.12 -28.95
N THR A 517 -0.74 0.27 -27.77
CA THR A 517 -1.37 -0.07 -26.49
C THR A 517 -2.75 0.58 -26.33
N MET A 518 -2.88 1.85 -26.72
CA MET A 518 -4.17 2.56 -26.68
C MET A 518 -5.22 1.83 -27.52
N PHE A 519 -4.90 1.42 -28.75
CA PHE A 519 -5.85 0.69 -29.61
C PHE A 519 -6.15 -0.72 -29.15
N LEU A 520 -5.17 -1.42 -28.56
CA LEU A 520 -5.40 -2.72 -27.92
C LEU A 520 -6.48 -2.58 -26.84
N TYR A 521 -6.31 -1.60 -25.93
CA TYR A 521 -7.21 -1.41 -24.81
C TYR A 521 -8.51 -0.66 -25.14
N MET A 522 -8.62 -0.05 -26.32
CA MET A 522 -9.85 0.60 -26.79
C MET A 522 -11.01 -0.38 -26.95
N GLN A 523 -10.70 -1.64 -27.23
CA GLN A 523 -11.67 -2.74 -27.29
C GLN A 523 -11.54 -3.69 -26.08
N HIS A 524 -11.05 -3.20 -24.96
CA HIS A 524 -11.00 -4.00 -23.73
C HIS A 524 -12.39 -4.05 -23.06
N PRO A 525 -12.86 -5.22 -22.57
CA PRO A 525 -14.19 -5.36 -21.97
C PRO A 525 -14.44 -4.49 -20.73
N ASN A 526 -13.37 -4.08 -20.04
CA ASN A 526 -13.46 -3.09 -18.97
C ASN A 526 -13.64 -1.67 -19.53
N GLU A 527 -14.87 -1.15 -19.39
CA GLU A 527 -15.29 0.16 -19.87
C GLU A 527 -14.38 1.31 -19.40
N LYS A 528 -13.83 1.24 -18.17
CA LYS A 528 -12.97 2.30 -17.64
C LYS A 528 -11.71 2.48 -18.48
N VAL A 529 -11.15 1.36 -18.97
CA VAL A 529 -9.91 1.38 -19.76
C VAL A 529 -10.20 1.71 -21.21
N ALA A 530 -11.28 1.15 -21.78
CA ALA A 530 -11.75 1.54 -23.10
C ALA A 530 -11.97 3.06 -23.18
N ARG A 531 -12.70 3.64 -22.21
CA ARG A 531 -12.92 5.09 -22.13
C ARG A 531 -11.63 5.90 -21.99
N ALA A 532 -10.68 5.43 -21.19
CA ALA A 532 -9.38 6.08 -21.05
C ALA A 532 -8.60 6.05 -22.38
N SER A 533 -8.62 4.95 -23.14
CA SER A 533 -8.03 4.86 -24.48
C SER A 533 -8.66 5.87 -25.46
N HIS A 534 -9.99 6.00 -25.46
CA HIS A 534 -10.66 7.04 -26.25
C HIS A 534 -10.21 8.45 -25.84
N SER A 535 -10.09 8.71 -24.54
CA SER A 535 -9.62 10.00 -24.02
C SER A 535 -8.19 10.32 -24.47
N VAL A 536 -7.28 9.34 -24.49
CA VAL A 536 -5.90 9.55 -24.96
C VAL A 536 -5.89 9.97 -26.43
N LEU A 537 -6.66 9.29 -27.29
CA LEU A 537 -6.76 9.67 -28.69
C LEU A 537 -7.35 11.07 -28.84
N VAL A 538 -8.46 11.37 -28.17
CA VAL A 538 -9.11 12.68 -28.21
C VAL A 538 -8.13 13.78 -27.83
N SER A 539 -7.38 13.59 -26.75
CA SER A 539 -6.37 14.55 -26.31
C SER A 539 -5.22 14.68 -27.33
N PHE A 540 -4.77 13.59 -27.94
CA PHE A 540 -3.74 13.64 -28.98
C PHE A 540 -4.23 14.40 -30.24
N ILE A 541 -5.40 14.06 -30.76
CA ILE A 541 -6.02 14.72 -31.93
C ILE A 541 -6.23 16.22 -31.67
N SER A 542 -6.68 16.58 -30.46
CA SER A 542 -6.97 17.99 -30.10
C SER A 542 -5.73 18.81 -29.77
N SER A 543 -4.57 18.17 -29.58
CA SER A 543 -3.35 18.85 -29.16
C SER A 543 -2.50 19.33 -30.33
N SER A 544 -1.89 20.49 -30.15
CA SER A 544 -0.87 21.08 -31.04
C SER A 544 0.53 20.88 -30.44
N ASN A 545 1.54 20.69 -31.28
CA ASN A 545 2.95 20.70 -30.88
C ASN A 545 3.75 21.54 -31.89
N GLN A 546 4.14 22.75 -31.48
CA GLN A 546 4.78 23.76 -32.33
C GLN A 546 6.05 23.29 -33.06
N LYS A 547 6.76 22.30 -32.52
CA LYS A 547 8.02 21.82 -33.08
C LYS A 547 7.83 20.81 -34.22
N ASP A 548 6.75 20.02 -34.16
CA ASP A 548 6.51 18.86 -35.04
C ASP A 548 5.10 18.90 -35.68
N GLU A 549 4.53 20.09 -35.93
CA GLU A 549 3.13 20.23 -36.35
C GLU A 549 2.79 19.42 -37.62
N GLU A 550 3.67 19.42 -38.64
CA GLU A 550 3.42 18.71 -39.90
C GLU A 550 3.42 17.19 -39.71
N GLU A 551 4.43 16.65 -39.03
CA GLU A 551 4.48 15.23 -38.67
C GLU A 551 3.30 14.83 -37.80
N ARG A 552 2.89 15.71 -36.87
CA ARG A 552 1.75 15.49 -36.00
C ARG A 552 0.45 15.45 -36.78
N LEU A 553 0.23 16.37 -37.70
CA LEU A 553 -0.94 16.39 -38.58
C LEU A 553 -1.01 15.13 -39.44
N SER A 554 0.10 14.74 -40.06
CA SER A 554 0.19 13.49 -40.82
C SER A 554 -0.16 12.27 -39.97
N LEU A 555 0.37 12.18 -38.75
CA LEU A 555 0.05 11.09 -37.83
C LEU A 555 -1.43 11.14 -37.39
N LYS A 556 -2.01 12.31 -37.10
CA LYS A 556 -3.43 12.45 -36.76
C LYS A 556 -4.32 11.88 -37.87
N GLU A 557 -4.01 12.18 -39.13
CA GLU A 557 -4.76 11.66 -40.27
C GLU A 557 -4.63 10.14 -40.39
N GLN A 558 -3.42 9.58 -40.25
CA GLN A 558 -3.20 8.13 -40.28
C GLN A 558 -3.97 7.40 -39.18
N LEU A 559 -3.94 7.94 -37.95
CA LEU A 559 -4.63 7.35 -36.80
C LEU A 559 -6.16 7.46 -36.92
N ALA A 560 -6.68 8.48 -37.61
CA ALA A 560 -8.11 8.70 -37.77
C ALA A 560 -8.82 7.51 -38.42
N PHE A 561 -8.25 6.97 -39.50
CA PHE A 561 -8.81 5.82 -40.20
C PHE A 561 -8.92 4.61 -39.29
N TYR A 562 -7.80 4.26 -38.65
CA TYR A 562 -7.74 3.09 -37.78
C TYR A 562 -8.66 3.25 -36.56
N TYR A 563 -8.71 4.44 -35.97
CA TYR A 563 -9.62 4.73 -34.87
C TYR A 563 -11.08 4.52 -35.23
N VAL A 564 -11.55 5.17 -36.31
CA VAL A 564 -12.95 5.10 -36.73
C VAL A 564 -13.33 3.66 -37.00
N GLN A 565 -12.49 2.93 -37.73
CA GLN A 565 -12.74 1.53 -38.05
C GLN A 565 -12.93 0.70 -36.77
N ARG A 566 -11.99 0.77 -35.83
CA ARG A 566 -12.00 -0.04 -34.60
C ARG A 566 -13.10 0.37 -33.63
N ALA A 567 -13.40 1.66 -33.50
CA ALA A 567 -14.44 2.16 -32.60
C ALA A 567 -15.84 1.82 -33.12
N VAL A 568 -16.06 1.91 -34.43
CA VAL A 568 -17.35 1.60 -35.06
C VAL A 568 -17.61 0.09 -35.13
N GLU A 569 -16.57 -0.70 -35.36
CA GLU A 569 -16.65 -2.17 -35.38
C GLU A 569 -17.21 -2.72 -34.06
N ALA A 570 -16.65 -2.29 -32.92
CA ALA A 570 -17.00 -2.79 -31.59
C ALA A 570 -18.20 -2.09 -30.92
N TYR A 571 -18.85 -1.15 -31.60
CA TYR A 571 -20.07 -0.49 -31.15
C TYR A 571 -21.32 -1.19 -31.73
N PRO A 572 -22.45 -1.32 -31.00
CA PRO A 572 -22.55 -1.24 -29.55
C PRO A 572 -21.90 -2.45 -28.89
N GLY A 573 -21.44 -2.28 -27.64
CA GLY A 573 -20.80 -3.35 -26.89
C GLY A 573 -19.64 -2.82 -26.09
N VAL A 574 -18.42 -3.12 -26.54
CA VAL A 574 -17.20 -2.76 -25.80
C VAL A 574 -16.88 -1.27 -25.93
N THR A 575 -17.13 -0.68 -27.11
CA THR A 575 -16.90 0.74 -27.32
C THR A 575 -17.98 1.58 -26.63
N PRO A 576 -17.63 2.43 -25.65
CA PRO A 576 -18.58 3.32 -25.02
C PRO A 576 -19.00 4.43 -25.99
N PHE A 577 -20.30 4.75 -26.05
CA PHE A 577 -20.82 5.79 -26.94
C PHE A 577 -20.16 7.15 -26.71
N GLU A 578 -19.94 7.54 -25.45
CA GLU A 578 -19.27 8.80 -25.10
C GLU A 578 -17.84 8.87 -25.68
N GLY A 579 -17.12 7.74 -25.68
CA GLY A 579 -15.79 7.63 -26.28
C GLY A 579 -15.83 7.76 -27.80
N LEU A 580 -16.75 7.04 -28.47
CA LEU A 580 -16.97 7.16 -29.92
C LEU A 580 -17.32 8.59 -30.31
N ALA A 581 -18.34 9.19 -29.67
CA ALA A 581 -18.82 10.54 -29.97
C ALA A 581 -17.73 11.61 -29.76
N SER A 582 -17.02 11.57 -28.63
CA SER A 582 -15.94 12.53 -28.37
C SER A 582 -14.78 12.40 -29.36
N GLY A 583 -14.39 11.17 -29.73
CA GLY A 583 -13.38 10.94 -30.76
C GLY A 583 -13.80 11.43 -32.14
N VAL A 584 -15.04 11.14 -32.56
CA VAL A 584 -15.60 11.64 -33.82
C VAL A 584 -15.59 13.18 -33.87
N VAL A 585 -16.06 13.82 -32.80
CA VAL A 585 -16.06 15.29 -32.69
C VAL A 585 -14.62 15.84 -32.73
N ALA A 586 -13.68 15.18 -32.05
CA ALA A 586 -12.28 15.59 -32.06
C ALA A 586 -11.66 15.50 -33.46
N LEU A 587 -11.93 14.42 -34.21
CA LEU A 587 -11.47 14.28 -35.59
C LEU A 587 -12.03 15.38 -36.49
N VAL A 588 -13.35 15.58 -36.46
CA VAL A 588 -14.02 16.57 -37.32
C VAL A 588 -13.55 18.00 -37.06
N ARG A 589 -13.24 18.33 -35.80
CA ARG A 589 -12.81 19.69 -35.41
C ARG A 589 -11.33 19.98 -35.63
N ASN A 590 -10.46 18.97 -35.50
CA ASN A 590 -9.01 19.18 -35.43
C ASN A 590 -8.23 18.60 -36.60
N LEU A 591 -8.88 17.84 -37.50
CA LEU A 591 -8.29 17.49 -38.78
C LEU A 591 -8.45 18.64 -39.79
N PRO A 592 -7.59 18.70 -40.83
CA PRO A 592 -7.73 19.68 -41.89
C PRO A 592 -9.11 19.65 -42.55
N ALA A 593 -9.57 20.82 -43.01
CA ALA A 593 -10.78 20.94 -43.83
C ALA A 593 -10.65 20.06 -45.08
N GLY A 594 -11.68 19.28 -45.37
CA GLY A 594 -11.65 18.32 -46.48
C GLY A 594 -10.72 17.12 -46.27
N SER A 595 -10.24 16.87 -45.04
CA SER A 595 -9.39 15.71 -44.76
C SER A 595 -10.09 14.38 -45.12
N PRO A 596 -9.39 13.45 -45.79
CA PRO A 596 -9.90 12.10 -46.08
C PRO A 596 -10.41 11.34 -44.85
N GLY A 597 -9.77 11.57 -43.69
CA GLY A 597 -10.21 10.99 -42.41
C GLY A 597 -11.61 11.42 -41.99
N THR A 598 -12.01 12.66 -42.27
CA THR A 598 -13.35 13.19 -41.95
C THR A 598 -14.43 12.59 -42.87
N PHE A 599 -14.11 12.42 -44.17
CA PHE A 599 -14.97 11.71 -45.10
C PHE A 599 -15.16 10.24 -44.68
N TYR A 600 -14.07 9.56 -44.33
CA TYR A 600 -14.12 8.17 -43.87
C TYR A 600 -14.89 8.01 -42.56
N CYS A 601 -14.73 8.94 -41.62
CA CYS A 601 -15.51 9.02 -40.38
C CYS A 601 -17.01 9.09 -40.68
N THR A 602 -17.40 10.02 -41.56
CA THR A 602 -18.79 10.20 -41.99
C THR A 602 -19.35 8.92 -42.62
N TYR A 603 -18.64 8.36 -43.59
CA TYR A 603 -19.03 7.12 -44.26
C TYR A 603 -19.24 5.97 -43.28
N SER A 604 -18.29 5.77 -42.36
CA SER A 604 -18.31 4.67 -41.40
C SER A 604 -19.48 4.78 -40.41
N LEU A 605 -19.78 5.99 -39.93
CA LEU A 605 -20.92 6.23 -39.05
C LEU A 605 -22.24 6.01 -39.77
N VAL A 606 -22.39 6.47 -41.01
CA VAL A 606 -23.61 6.24 -41.81
C VAL A 606 -23.79 4.75 -42.11
N SER A 607 -22.71 4.08 -42.52
CA SER A 607 -22.72 2.63 -42.74
C SER A 607 -23.13 1.86 -41.48
N LYS A 608 -22.62 2.28 -40.32
CA LYS A 608 -23.00 1.68 -39.04
C LYS A 608 -24.44 1.97 -38.65
N ALA A 609 -24.91 3.20 -38.85
CA ALA A 609 -26.30 3.58 -38.61
C ALA A 609 -27.25 2.74 -39.46
N LYS A 610 -26.94 2.53 -40.74
CA LYS A 610 -27.69 1.64 -41.65
C LYS A 610 -27.76 0.22 -41.09
N SER A 611 -26.60 -0.36 -40.74
CA SER A 611 -26.53 -1.72 -40.17
C SER A 611 -27.33 -1.86 -38.89
N LEU A 612 -27.24 -0.89 -37.96
CA LEU A 612 -27.98 -0.91 -36.71
C LEU A 612 -29.47 -0.68 -36.90
N SER A 613 -29.86 0.16 -37.86
CA SER A 613 -31.27 0.41 -38.19
C SER A 613 -31.96 -0.85 -38.69
N VAL A 614 -31.29 -1.61 -39.57
CA VAL A 614 -31.79 -2.89 -40.08
C VAL A 614 -31.91 -3.90 -38.94
N GLU A 615 -30.88 -4.07 -38.13
CA GLU A 615 -30.90 -4.99 -36.99
C GLU A 615 -31.99 -4.63 -35.98
N ALA A 616 -32.11 -3.36 -35.61
CA ALA A 616 -33.11 -2.90 -34.65
C ALA A 616 -34.54 -3.07 -35.19
N THR A 617 -34.78 -2.78 -36.47
CA THR A 617 -36.09 -2.99 -37.11
C THR A 617 -36.47 -4.47 -37.15
N THR A 618 -35.51 -5.39 -37.31
CA THR A 618 -35.79 -6.84 -37.23
C THR A 618 -36.15 -7.31 -35.83
N ARG A 619 -35.57 -6.71 -34.78
CA ARG A 619 -35.87 -7.07 -33.38
C ARG A 619 -37.16 -6.42 -32.87
N SER A 620 -37.41 -5.18 -33.27
CA SER A 620 -38.49 -4.34 -32.74
C SER A 620 -39.18 -3.59 -33.89
N PRO A 621 -40.22 -4.15 -34.51
CA PRO A 621 -40.87 -3.52 -35.67
C PRO A 621 -41.56 -2.18 -35.34
N ASN A 622 -41.83 -1.92 -34.05
CA ASN A 622 -42.43 -0.68 -33.56
C ASN A 622 -41.40 0.36 -33.05
N MET A 623 -40.10 0.13 -33.22
CA MET A 623 -39.03 1.02 -32.69
C MET A 623 -39.26 2.50 -33.05
N TRP A 624 -39.63 2.78 -34.30
CA TRP A 624 -39.82 4.14 -34.81
C TRP A 624 -40.98 4.89 -34.14
N LYS A 625 -41.94 4.18 -33.54
CA LYS A 625 -43.07 4.80 -32.82
C LYS A 625 -42.69 5.27 -31.41
N SER A 626 -41.63 4.72 -30.83
CA SER A 626 -41.06 5.11 -29.54
C SER A 626 -39.67 5.74 -29.70
N TRP A 627 -39.38 6.33 -30.87
CA TRP A 627 -38.05 6.82 -31.23
C TRP A 627 -37.56 7.91 -30.28
N GLU A 628 -38.40 8.87 -29.92
CA GLU A 628 -38.05 10.02 -29.07
C GLU A 628 -37.54 9.59 -27.68
N GLU A 629 -38.17 8.60 -27.06
CA GLU A 629 -37.81 8.07 -25.74
C GLU A 629 -36.75 6.95 -25.78
N SER A 630 -36.34 6.51 -26.98
CA SER A 630 -35.46 5.36 -27.12
C SER A 630 -34.02 5.66 -26.67
N SER A 631 -33.43 4.75 -25.90
CA SER A 631 -32.00 4.75 -25.57
C SER A 631 -31.18 3.87 -26.53
N GLU A 632 -31.74 3.56 -27.70
CA GLU A 632 -31.19 2.57 -28.61
C GLU A 632 -29.84 3.01 -29.20
N PRO A 633 -28.90 2.07 -29.43
CA PRO A 633 -27.62 2.37 -30.06
C PRO A 633 -27.76 3.03 -31.43
N CYS A 634 -28.76 2.63 -32.21
CA CYS A 634 -29.03 3.20 -33.52
C CYS A 634 -29.33 4.70 -33.42
N LYS A 635 -30.24 5.09 -32.52
CA LYS A 635 -30.57 6.49 -32.26
C LYS A 635 -29.35 7.32 -31.87
N LYS A 636 -28.53 6.82 -30.95
CA LYS A 636 -27.32 7.53 -30.52
C LYS A 636 -26.36 7.85 -31.68
N VAL A 637 -26.21 6.94 -32.64
CA VAL A 637 -25.36 7.16 -33.84
C VAL A 637 -26.03 8.15 -34.80
N VAL A 638 -27.35 8.08 -34.97
CA VAL A 638 -28.12 9.04 -35.77
C VAL A 638 -28.04 10.45 -35.17
N ASP A 639 -28.26 10.60 -33.87
CA ASP A 639 -28.10 11.86 -33.14
C ASP A 639 -26.69 12.44 -33.32
N LEU A 640 -25.67 11.58 -33.30
CA LEU A 640 -24.29 11.99 -33.56
C LEU A 640 -24.13 12.50 -35.01
N LEU A 641 -24.69 11.80 -36.01
CA LEU A 641 -24.69 12.24 -37.41
C LEU A 641 -25.40 13.59 -37.60
N LEU A 642 -26.54 13.80 -36.93
CA LEU A 642 -27.24 15.09 -36.95
C LEU A 642 -26.39 16.20 -36.34
N ARG A 643 -25.72 15.91 -35.22
CA ARG A 643 -24.75 16.85 -34.62
C ARG A 643 -23.58 17.18 -35.54
N LEU A 644 -23.17 16.26 -36.41
CA LEU A 644 -22.11 16.52 -37.38
C LEU A 644 -22.52 17.54 -38.45
N LEU A 645 -23.81 17.72 -38.75
CA LEU A 645 -24.26 18.72 -39.74
C LEU A 645 -23.79 20.14 -39.41
N SER A 646 -23.79 20.51 -38.11
CA SER A 646 -23.28 21.80 -37.65
C SER A 646 -21.76 21.82 -37.51
N LEU A 647 -21.13 20.70 -37.12
CA LEU A 647 -19.69 20.67 -36.82
C LEU A 647 -18.78 20.55 -38.05
N VAL A 648 -19.24 19.88 -39.10
CA VAL A 648 -18.40 19.52 -40.25
C VAL A 648 -18.13 20.73 -41.14
N ASP A 649 -16.92 20.83 -41.69
CA ASP A 649 -16.52 21.90 -42.61
C ASP A 649 -17.38 21.91 -43.90
N ILE A 650 -17.51 23.08 -44.52
CA ILE A 650 -18.30 23.29 -45.76
C ILE A 650 -17.83 22.34 -46.88
N GLN A 651 -16.56 21.94 -46.93
CA GLN A 651 -16.05 21.02 -47.95
C GLN A 651 -16.57 19.59 -47.80
N VAL A 652 -16.84 19.14 -46.57
CA VAL A 652 -17.32 17.77 -46.29
C VAL A 652 -18.85 17.74 -46.17
N LEU A 653 -19.48 18.88 -45.88
CA LEU A 653 -20.93 18.99 -45.70
C LEU A 653 -21.75 18.40 -46.87
N PRO A 654 -21.48 18.67 -48.17
CA PRO A 654 -22.25 18.09 -49.26
C PRO A 654 -22.23 16.55 -49.26
N TYR A 655 -21.07 15.96 -48.91
CA TYR A 655 -20.94 14.51 -48.81
C TYR A 655 -21.78 13.95 -47.66
N LEU A 656 -21.71 14.58 -46.48
CA LEU A 656 -22.52 14.18 -45.32
C LEU A 656 -24.01 14.25 -45.64
N LEU A 657 -24.48 15.33 -46.27
CA LEU A 657 -25.89 15.50 -46.65
C LEU A 657 -26.38 14.38 -47.58
N ARG A 658 -25.59 14.04 -48.61
CA ARG A 658 -25.90 12.93 -49.50
C ARG A 658 -25.96 11.58 -48.77
N GLU A 659 -24.98 11.29 -47.92
CA GLU A 659 -24.95 10.02 -47.18
C GLU A 659 -26.12 9.90 -46.19
N VAL A 660 -26.49 11.01 -45.54
CA VAL A 660 -27.64 11.08 -44.63
C VAL A 660 -28.96 10.95 -45.38
N ALA A 661 -29.12 11.59 -46.54
CA ALA A 661 -30.28 11.39 -47.42
C ALA A 661 -30.41 9.92 -47.87
N GLY A 662 -29.27 9.30 -48.20
CA GLY A 662 -29.18 7.88 -48.50
C GLY A 662 -29.56 6.97 -47.33
N LEU A 663 -29.27 7.37 -46.07
CA LEU A 663 -29.75 6.66 -44.88
C LEU A 663 -31.28 6.78 -44.75
N VAL A 664 -31.82 8.00 -44.81
CA VAL A 664 -33.26 8.27 -44.66
C VAL A 664 -34.07 7.47 -45.67
N SER A 665 -33.67 7.46 -46.95
CA SER A 665 -34.39 6.74 -48.01
C SER A 665 -34.50 5.22 -47.81
N GLN A 666 -33.62 4.63 -47.00
CA GLN A 666 -33.61 3.19 -46.73
C GLN A 666 -34.46 2.81 -45.52
N LEU A 667 -34.94 3.80 -44.75
CA LEU A 667 -35.79 3.57 -43.58
C LEU A 667 -37.24 3.32 -43.98
N PRO A 668 -38.02 2.59 -43.17
CA PRO A 668 -39.48 2.52 -43.34
C PRO A 668 -40.12 3.90 -43.16
N LYS A 669 -41.34 4.08 -43.68
CA LYS A 669 -42.03 5.39 -43.70
C LYS A 669 -42.13 6.05 -42.32
N ASP A 670 -42.54 5.28 -41.31
CA ASP A 670 -42.57 5.74 -39.91
C ASP A 670 -41.19 6.26 -39.42
N GLY A 671 -40.10 5.64 -39.88
CA GLY A 671 -38.73 6.06 -39.55
C GLY A 671 -38.24 7.26 -40.36
N GLN A 672 -38.66 7.38 -41.62
CA GLN A 672 -38.43 8.58 -42.43
C GLN A 672 -39.09 9.79 -41.76
N ASP A 673 -40.36 9.66 -41.38
CA ASP A 673 -41.13 10.75 -40.77
C ASP A 673 -40.53 11.17 -39.41
N ALA A 674 -40.14 10.20 -38.56
CA ALA A 674 -39.51 10.48 -37.28
C ALA A 674 -38.16 11.21 -37.44
N LEU A 675 -37.28 10.73 -38.32
CA LEU A 675 -35.96 11.31 -38.52
C LEU A 675 -36.03 12.68 -39.21
N LEU A 676 -36.96 12.88 -40.16
CA LEU A 676 -37.20 14.19 -40.77
C LEU A 676 -37.74 15.19 -39.74
N GLY A 677 -38.59 14.75 -38.81
CA GLY A 677 -39.05 15.55 -37.68
C GLY A 677 -37.88 16.04 -36.82
N GLU A 678 -37.00 15.14 -36.39
CA GLU A 678 -35.80 15.50 -35.59
C GLU A 678 -34.84 16.40 -36.38
N MET A 679 -34.63 16.15 -37.68
CA MET A 679 -33.82 17.01 -38.54
C MET A 679 -34.41 18.42 -38.66
N TYR A 680 -35.73 18.54 -38.75
CA TYR A 680 -36.39 19.84 -38.80
C TYR A 680 -36.17 20.63 -37.52
N VAL A 681 -36.34 20.00 -36.35
CA VAL A 681 -36.05 20.62 -35.06
C VAL A 681 -34.58 21.03 -34.99
N TYR A 682 -33.66 20.13 -35.35
CA TYR A 682 -32.23 20.41 -35.31
C TYR A 682 -31.81 21.57 -36.21
N VAL A 683 -32.30 21.61 -37.45
CA VAL A 683 -32.01 22.71 -38.39
C VAL A 683 -32.67 24.01 -37.93
N ALA A 684 -33.91 23.96 -37.42
CA ALA A 684 -34.61 25.15 -36.94
C ALA A 684 -33.95 25.78 -35.70
N GLU A 685 -33.36 24.98 -34.82
CA GLU A 685 -32.67 25.43 -33.60
C GLU A 685 -31.19 25.80 -33.84
N SER A 686 -30.63 25.51 -35.02
CA SER A 686 -29.22 25.68 -35.31
C SER A 686 -28.89 27.09 -35.86
N ASP A 687 -28.08 27.86 -35.13
CA ASP A 687 -27.55 29.16 -35.57
C ASP A 687 -26.68 29.08 -36.85
N ASP A 688 -26.12 27.90 -37.14
CA ASP A 688 -25.26 27.65 -38.31
C ASP A 688 -26.01 27.67 -39.65
N VAL A 689 -27.34 27.74 -39.66
CA VAL A 689 -28.14 27.86 -40.90
C VAL A 689 -27.76 29.12 -41.70
N THR A 690 -27.27 30.17 -41.02
CA THR A 690 -26.75 31.39 -41.67
C THR A 690 -25.44 31.15 -42.43
N ARG A 691 -24.58 30.26 -41.92
CA ARG A 691 -23.28 29.91 -42.53
C ARG A 691 -23.40 28.75 -43.52
N LYS A 692 -24.43 27.91 -43.38
CA LYS A 692 -24.70 26.72 -44.18
C LYS A 692 -26.14 26.74 -44.72
N PRO A 693 -26.51 27.72 -45.58
CA PRO A 693 -27.89 27.88 -46.05
C PRO A 693 -28.41 26.67 -46.86
N VAL A 694 -27.49 25.88 -47.42
CA VAL A 694 -27.79 24.62 -48.14
C VAL A 694 -28.55 23.62 -47.26
N LEU A 695 -28.40 23.66 -45.93
CA LEU A 695 -29.11 22.76 -45.01
C LEU A 695 -30.63 22.85 -45.15
N VAL A 696 -31.16 24.07 -45.27
CA VAL A 696 -32.62 24.30 -45.34
C VAL A 696 -33.18 23.81 -46.67
N SER A 697 -32.53 24.19 -47.78
CA SER A 697 -32.98 23.77 -49.11
C SER A 697 -32.85 22.27 -49.32
N TRP A 698 -31.78 21.66 -48.80
CA TRP A 698 -31.60 20.21 -48.80
C TRP A 698 -32.69 19.50 -47.99
N LEU A 699 -32.98 19.95 -46.77
CA LEU A 699 -33.99 19.32 -45.91
C LEU A 699 -35.39 19.39 -46.54
N GLN A 700 -35.74 20.53 -47.13
CA GLN A 700 -37.01 20.70 -47.86
C GLN A 700 -37.09 19.74 -49.05
N SER A 701 -36.00 19.59 -49.80
CA SER A 701 -35.94 18.68 -50.95
C SER A 701 -36.05 17.22 -50.51
N LEU A 702 -35.38 16.83 -49.44
CA LEU A 702 -35.45 15.49 -48.88
C LEU A 702 -36.84 15.16 -48.35
N SER A 703 -37.48 16.11 -47.65
CA SER A 703 -38.86 15.97 -47.16
C SER A 703 -39.84 15.78 -48.32
N TYR A 704 -39.70 16.59 -49.39
CA TYR A 704 -40.51 16.44 -50.60
C TYR A 704 -40.34 15.06 -51.24
N LEU A 705 -39.12 14.58 -51.42
CA LEU A 705 -38.86 13.28 -52.03
C LEU A 705 -39.37 12.11 -51.17
N SER A 706 -39.28 12.23 -49.84
CA SER A 706 -39.77 11.21 -48.89
C SER A 706 -41.31 11.15 -48.83
N SER A 707 -42.00 12.24 -49.18
CA SER A 707 -43.46 12.28 -49.25
C SER A 707 -44.04 11.55 -50.48
N GLN A 708 -43.22 11.25 -51.51
CA GLN A 708 -43.70 10.63 -52.73
C GLN A 708 -44.04 9.14 -52.54
N PRO A 709 -45.09 8.61 -53.19
CA PRO A 709 -45.56 7.23 -53.01
C PRO A 709 -44.59 6.16 -53.55
N VAL A 710 -43.65 6.56 -54.42
CA VAL A 710 -42.50 5.74 -54.84
C VAL A 710 -41.26 6.57 -54.55
N SER A 711 -40.61 6.32 -53.42
CA SER A 711 -39.31 6.89 -53.09
C SER A 711 -38.33 6.47 -54.18
N ASN A 712 -38.03 7.36 -55.12
CA ASN A 712 -37.16 7.06 -56.26
C ASN A 712 -35.70 7.16 -55.77
N PRO A 713 -35.00 6.04 -55.52
CA PRO A 713 -33.69 6.06 -54.84
C PRO A 713 -32.65 6.84 -55.65
N VAL A 714 -32.84 6.90 -56.98
CA VAL A 714 -32.00 7.67 -57.91
C VAL A 714 -32.12 9.18 -57.66
N ALA A 715 -33.33 9.71 -57.45
CA ALA A 715 -33.53 11.13 -57.20
C ALA A 715 -32.98 11.56 -55.83
N ILE A 716 -33.03 10.67 -54.82
CA ILE A 716 -32.49 10.93 -53.48
C ILE A 716 -30.96 10.81 -53.47
N SER A 717 -30.37 9.97 -54.32
CA SER A 717 -28.91 9.88 -54.49
C SER A 717 -28.28 11.10 -55.20
N CYS A 718 -29.11 11.94 -55.82
CA CYS A 718 -28.70 13.19 -56.47
C CYS A 718 -28.77 14.42 -55.55
N LEU A 719 -29.35 14.29 -54.34
CA LEU A 719 -29.22 15.23 -53.23
C LEU A 719 -27.89 15.01 -52.49
#